data_AF-A0A158P5Z1-F1
#
_entry.id   AF-A0A158P5Z1-F1
#
_cell.length_a   1.000
_cell.length_b   1.000
_cell.length_c   1.000
_cell.angle_alpha   90.00
_cell.angle_beta   90.00
_cell.angle_gamma   90.00
#
_symmetry.space_group_name_H-M   'P 1'
#
loop_
_entity.id
_entity.type
_entity.pdbx_description
1 polymer ?
#
loop_
_entity_poly.entity_id
_entity_poly.type
_entity_poly.pdbx_seq_one_letter_code
_entity_poly.pdbx_strand_id
1 'polypeptide(L)'
;MGMVKEDGDGLAEGVEEDESHDRSDIYRSFKSEPIDDYEEDGESVPPRVKHKRQCAEVAMKRIKLEIQPSQPDGVKDRKNGGDSREGSCERGDCALQKSCSLSINNNCLRTLTDACGKNFYHITKGEHVCGVCYDDLWKFGHSYAQKFAEWKIAWCKMSRCFPTPRFFVQDQLLPYWLECPLCKKFRKLDLDPMVVISTSDIENFRCTDCSIPEDKLATDARHPNWILSASVAPLLHSSPSLHYLRDHYYLDEVGVSPTVANYPYLTALPSSSFMAPFHIPEEPMAFCVRPDVMEYDEVKRFPQYSAEPIIYLGLRNHIISLWNMNPIVSFAFLYISSVILLNFTGIYVQEYLTLEYCKSRLISRGLCRVWQIQELKKIYEYLNMKSIVNIGLVKVPVPLVTKFRRSPSVVVIGAGISGLAAARQLRSLGTKVILLEAKNRPGGRMHDDLSLGIPVGRGAQLITGMINNPIVIMCNQANISYRPLHRECAMMDSVLGKVMNHRVDRIADEHWNCIHDILGHWRSHTKGPDRSLMGGSGASTVDLFVVALVSIVSTFFVMRFIVAQPTTVQKLQLVSNYNHTQLYKARILDNKDIEFDFLLVSDLDHESKVSSKLWQSLTKRGVLRLSADQAKAFVEWKTDGDFFLNTEISSGGRAMELSDLAVFDGRLLSVDDRTGIIYEITNNEAYPWVFLSDGPGNVTKGFKGEWLTIKGEHLYVGGLGKEWTTTEGEYVNDNPMWVKVVSCNGEVKHISWRDVFIKVRSAAGIEYPGYMIHEAVQWSNFHQKWFFLPRRVSNEKYSESKDETRGGNLLIICDEPLSTCEVVRVGELNHLARGFSAFQFIPGTDDNLIMALKSEEKDGKAVASYVTVFDINGNVILEDTSVNSPHKFEGIAFINIAHKKLIKGARLKWGDAYERAFQFNLGNAEFSCGAKLDDVSWRHWDQNEAVNQFAGAHALLTDGCTELIGRLTEGLDIHYEHESTHYSRDSSKITKSQALLALPLAVLQKHRVKFIPKLPDKKTKAMKFIGAGLIEKVAVRFPYCFWNSLLKKDGTLDYFSHAPRKSSDRGLFNMFYDFSRRDANGVAPFYVLMSYVCGDSVNVVNLYNDEEIANMFVDTLKQLFPKEDIPDPEGVVVTRWGSDPHIGMSYSYVRVGGTGAHYDALAAPVDGKLYFAGECTNRFFPQTMTGAYISGLREAGRIFESIHNEIWID
;
A
#
# COMPACT_ATOMS: atom_id res chain seq x y z
N MET A 1 55.29 -11.79 6.71
CA MET A 1 55.55 -11.96 5.25
C MET A 1 54.63 -10.99 4.53
N GLY A 2 55.05 -10.01 3.73
CA GLY A 2 56.40 -9.63 3.24
C GLY A 2 56.28 -9.24 1.75
N MET A 3 56.06 -7.98 1.36
CA MET A 3 56.94 -6.78 1.39
C MET A 3 58.00 -6.74 0.26
N VAL A 4 57.73 -5.95 -0.80
CA VAL A 4 58.60 -5.37 -1.87
C VAL A 4 57.76 -4.17 -2.43
N LYS A 5 58.13 -2.87 -2.39
CA LYS A 5 59.25 -2.09 -3.00
C LYS A 5 59.08 -1.89 -4.54
N GLU A 6 59.45 -0.81 -5.24
CA GLU A 6 59.86 0.61 -4.99
C GLU A 6 59.89 1.34 -6.37
N ASP A 7 60.12 2.65 -6.57
CA ASP A 7 60.44 3.78 -5.68
C ASP A 7 59.24 4.77 -5.52
N GLY A 8 59.16 6.09 -5.82
CA GLY A 8 60.02 7.12 -6.46
C GLY A 8 59.34 7.72 -7.71
N ASP A 9 59.18 9.03 -7.96
CA ASP A 9 59.47 10.31 -7.26
C ASP A 9 58.26 11.28 -7.49
N GLY A 10 58.12 12.53 -7.01
CA GLY A 10 59.03 13.55 -6.44
C GLY A 10 59.46 14.58 -7.51
N LEU A 11 59.41 15.91 -7.34
CA LEU A 11 58.98 16.86 -6.28
C LEU A 11 58.36 18.11 -7.00
N ALA A 12 57.90 19.24 -6.41
CA ALA A 12 58.01 19.81 -5.06
C ALA A 12 56.87 20.81 -4.73
N GLU A 13 56.72 21.10 -3.43
CA GLU A 13 56.25 22.34 -2.75
C GLU A 13 55.03 23.15 -3.28
N GLY A 14 53.90 22.98 -2.58
CA GLY A 14 52.82 23.95 -2.38
C GLY A 14 52.11 23.63 -1.06
N VAL A 15 51.79 24.63 -0.23
CA VAL A 15 51.28 24.42 1.14
C VAL A 15 49.75 24.48 1.20
N GLU A 16 49.12 23.37 1.61
CA GLU A 16 47.76 23.34 2.15
C GLU A 16 47.77 22.49 3.43
N GLU A 17 47.07 22.94 4.48
CA GLU A 17 46.97 22.24 5.77
C GLU A 17 45.65 21.47 5.86
N ASP A 18 45.70 20.27 6.43
CA ASP A 18 44.58 19.32 6.50
C ASP A 18 43.90 19.41 7.88
N GLU A 19 42.70 20.02 7.95
CA GLU A 19 41.85 19.96 9.14
C GLU A 19 40.53 19.23 8.85
N SER A 20 40.52 17.94 9.18
CA SER A 20 39.29 17.19 9.39
C SER A 20 38.52 17.75 10.58
N HIS A 21 37.31 18.29 10.37
CA HIS A 21 36.39 18.63 11.45
C HIS A 21 35.06 17.88 11.33
N ASP A 22 34.72 17.21 12.43
CA ASP A 22 33.60 16.31 12.60
C ASP A 22 32.25 17.02 12.42
N ARG A 23 31.23 16.28 11.99
CA ARG A 23 29.85 16.78 11.85
C ARG A 23 28.89 16.12 12.85
N SER A 24 29.33 16.03 14.10
CA SER A 24 28.46 15.86 15.27
C SER A 24 28.03 17.23 15.83
N ASP A 25 26.79 17.30 16.34
CA ASP A 25 26.17 18.41 17.11
C ASP A 25 25.30 19.46 16.38
N ILE A 26 24.19 19.02 15.76
CA ILE A 26 22.92 19.79 15.76
C ILE A 26 21.73 18.87 16.10
N TYR A 27 21.72 18.28 17.30
CA TYR A 27 20.60 17.42 17.77
C TYR A 27 20.34 17.53 19.29
N ARG A 28 20.14 18.75 19.83
CA ARG A 28 19.68 18.98 21.22
C ARG A 28 19.20 20.41 21.52
N SER A 29 17.91 20.73 21.33
CA SER A 29 17.28 21.92 21.96
C SER A 29 15.74 21.98 21.95
N PHE A 30 15.02 20.85 21.85
CA PHE A 30 13.59 20.87 22.20
C PHE A 30 13.41 20.67 23.71
N LYS A 31 13.24 21.77 24.45
CA LYS A 31 12.64 21.75 25.79
C LYS A 31 11.12 21.71 25.64
N SER A 32 10.48 20.82 26.38
CA SER A 32 9.03 20.82 26.57
C SER A 32 8.62 21.96 27.51
N GLU A 33 7.69 22.81 27.06
CA GLU A 33 6.84 23.60 27.95
C GLU A 33 5.47 22.90 28.12
N PRO A 34 4.70 23.17 29.18
CA PRO A 34 3.52 22.36 29.53
C PRO A 34 2.38 22.45 28.51
N ILE A 35 1.56 21.40 28.49
CA ILE A 35 0.25 21.39 27.83
C ILE A 35 -0.78 21.64 28.94
N ASP A 36 -1.38 22.83 28.95
CA ASP A 36 -2.52 23.16 29.81
C ASP A 36 -3.81 23.22 28.97
N ASP A 37 -4.78 22.40 29.40
CA ASP A 37 -6.22 22.42 29.18
C ASP A 37 -6.87 22.40 27.78
N TYR A 38 -8.13 21.96 27.80
CA TYR A 38 -9.02 21.73 26.67
C TYR A 38 -9.95 22.93 26.45
N GLU A 39 -10.12 23.36 25.19
CA GLU A 39 -11.29 24.13 24.74
C GLU A 39 -11.88 23.48 23.48
N GLU A 40 -13.20 23.61 23.30
CA GLU A 40 -13.99 22.87 22.31
C GLU A 40 -14.05 23.56 20.93
N ASP A 41 -14.22 22.74 19.88
CA ASP A 41 -14.71 23.07 18.53
C ASP A 41 -14.52 24.51 17.98
N GLY A 42 -13.32 24.76 17.43
CA GLY A 42 -13.05 25.87 16.51
C GLY A 42 -12.05 25.48 15.43
N GLU A 43 -12.30 25.86 14.16
CA GLU A 43 -11.49 25.42 13.01
C GLU A 43 -9.99 25.70 13.18
N SER A 44 -9.18 24.64 13.10
CA SER A 44 -7.74 24.71 13.39
C SER A 44 -6.94 25.43 12.29
N VAL A 45 -6.80 26.76 12.41
CA VAL A 45 -6.05 27.62 11.48
C VAL A 45 -4.61 27.09 11.28
N PRO A 46 -4.20 26.71 10.04
CA PRO A 46 -2.95 26.00 9.81
C PRO A 46 -1.68 26.72 10.33
N PRO A 47 -0.63 25.98 10.76
CA PRO A 47 0.59 26.57 11.33
C PRO A 47 1.25 27.63 10.43
N ARG A 48 1.27 27.40 9.12
CA ARG A 48 1.82 28.34 8.13
C ARG A 48 1.02 29.64 8.05
N VAL A 49 -0.31 29.60 8.24
CA VAL A 49 -1.19 30.78 8.32
C VAL A 49 -0.98 31.51 9.65
N LYS A 50 -0.81 30.79 10.76
CA LYS A 50 -0.41 31.35 12.06
C LYS A 50 0.91 32.12 11.94
N HIS A 51 1.92 31.54 11.28
CA HIS A 51 3.21 32.18 11.05
C HIS A 51 3.14 33.40 10.12
N LYS A 52 2.38 33.33 9.00
CA LYS A 52 2.09 34.50 8.14
C LYS A 52 1.56 35.69 8.95
N ARG A 53 0.56 35.45 9.80
CA ARG A 53 -0.06 36.49 10.65
C ARG A 53 0.97 37.10 11.62
N GLN A 54 1.79 36.28 12.27
CA GLN A 54 2.86 36.76 13.17
C GLN A 54 3.92 37.61 12.45
N CYS A 55 4.39 37.18 11.27
CA CYS A 55 5.35 37.96 10.47
C CYS A 55 4.75 39.29 10.00
N ALA A 56 3.51 39.27 9.51
CA ALA A 56 2.78 40.48 9.12
C ALA A 56 2.58 41.44 10.31
N GLU A 57 2.27 40.94 11.51
CA GLU A 57 2.18 41.77 12.72
C GLU A 57 3.51 42.43 13.10
N VAL A 58 4.65 41.72 13.00
CA VAL A 58 5.97 42.28 13.30
C VAL A 58 6.34 43.36 12.26
N ALA A 59 6.07 43.12 10.98
CA ALA A 59 6.25 44.12 9.92
C ALA A 59 5.35 45.35 10.16
N MET A 60 4.07 45.14 10.49
CA MET A 60 3.10 46.20 10.79
C MET A 60 3.47 46.99 12.06
N LYS A 61 4.05 46.36 13.08
CA LYS A 61 4.58 47.03 14.28
C LYS A 61 5.77 47.95 13.91
N ARG A 62 6.70 47.51 13.05
CA ARG A 62 7.77 48.37 12.52
C ARG A 62 7.23 49.53 11.67
N ILE A 63 6.33 49.25 10.73
CA ILE A 63 5.75 50.28 9.84
C ILE A 63 4.94 51.32 10.63
N LYS A 64 4.23 50.93 11.69
CA LYS A 64 3.56 51.88 12.60
C LYS A 64 4.54 52.79 13.36
N LEU A 65 5.75 52.32 13.66
CA LEU A 65 6.81 53.14 14.26
C LEU A 65 7.47 54.07 13.23
N GLU A 66 7.60 53.65 11.97
CA GLU A 66 8.09 54.50 10.85
C GLU A 66 7.10 55.61 10.47
N ILE A 67 5.80 55.42 10.71
CA ILE A 67 4.72 56.36 10.33
C ILE A 67 4.41 57.39 11.42
N GLN A 68 4.90 57.22 12.66
CA GLN A 68 4.69 58.23 13.71
C GLN A 68 5.53 59.48 13.45
N PRO A 69 4.95 60.70 13.57
CA PRO A 69 5.69 61.94 13.36
C PRO A 69 6.63 62.23 14.53
N SER A 70 7.91 61.86 14.38
CA SER A 70 8.98 62.27 15.29
C SER A 70 9.13 63.79 15.30
N GLN A 71 9.28 64.39 16.49
CA GLN A 71 9.57 65.81 16.63
C GLN A 71 10.92 66.19 15.96
N PRO A 72 11.08 67.45 15.51
CA PRO A 72 12.23 67.88 14.73
C PRO A 72 13.47 68.13 15.61
N ASP A 73 14.23 67.06 15.90
CA ASP A 73 15.47 67.15 16.68
C ASP A 73 16.63 66.36 16.07
N GLY A 74 17.82 66.98 16.08
CA GLY A 74 19.14 66.32 15.95
C GLY A 74 19.40 65.40 14.75
N VAL A 75 19.76 65.96 13.58
CA VAL A 75 20.24 65.17 12.42
C VAL A 75 21.47 64.31 12.79
N LYS A 76 21.30 62.99 12.72
CA LYS A 76 22.40 62.03 12.52
C LYS A 76 21.96 60.94 11.54
N ASP A 77 22.47 61.02 10.30
CA ASP A 77 22.24 60.04 9.26
C ASP A 77 22.74 58.63 9.65
N ARG A 78 21.84 57.82 10.23
CA ARG A 78 21.99 56.37 10.20
C ARG A 78 21.65 55.90 8.79
N LYS A 79 22.69 55.72 7.97
CA LYS A 79 22.61 55.16 6.62
C LYS A 79 21.74 53.90 6.60
N ASN A 80 20.56 53.99 6.00
CA ASN A 80 19.89 52.82 5.44
C ASN A 80 20.78 52.34 4.29
N GLY A 81 21.52 51.24 4.52
CA GLY A 81 22.39 50.66 3.50
C GLY A 81 21.57 49.98 2.41
N GLY A 82 21.90 50.24 1.14
CA GLY A 82 21.33 49.50 0.00
C GLY A 82 21.30 50.32 -1.29
N ASP A 83 20.64 51.48 -1.28
CA ASP A 83 20.21 52.19 -2.51
C ASP A 83 21.04 53.47 -2.78
N SER A 84 22.34 53.43 -2.46
CA SER A 84 23.23 54.60 -2.51
C SER A 84 24.30 54.50 -3.61
N ARG A 85 23.88 54.44 -4.89
CA ARG A 85 24.72 54.86 -6.04
C ARG A 85 23.89 55.22 -7.28
N GLU A 86 24.33 56.30 -7.92
CA GLU A 86 24.13 56.62 -9.34
C GLU A 86 22.69 56.71 -9.88
N GLY A 87 22.09 57.89 -9.65
CA GLY A 87 21.04 58.40 -10.53
C GLY A 87 21.53 58.43 -11.98
N SER A 88 21.05 57.48 -12.76
CA SER A 88 21.21 57.31 -14.21
C SER A 88 20.15 56.29 -14.67
N CYS A 89 20.09 55.97 -15.97
CA CYS A 89 19.67 54.60 -16.29
C CYS A 89 20.90 53.73 -16.10
N GLU A 90 20.89 52.89 -15.06
CA GLU A 90 22.01 52.05 -14.61
C GLU A 90 22.51 51.04 -15.67
N ARG A 91 21.83 50.96 -16.82
CA ARG A 91 22.09 50.04 -17.92
C ARG A 91 22.36 50.80 -19.22
N GLY A 92 23.54 50.55 -19.81
CA GLY A 92 24.01 51.25 -21.01
C GLY A 92 23.26 50.94 -22.31
N ASP A 93 22.24 50.07 -22.29
CA ASP A 93 21.47 49.63 -23.46
C ASP A 93 20.14 50.38 -23.65
N CYS A 94 19.79 51.30 -22.75
CA CYS A 94 18.53 52.06 -22.80
C CYS A 94 18.64 53.37 -23.61
N ALA A 95 17.50 53.88 -24.09
CA ALA A 95 17.45 54.99 -25.04
C ALA A 95 17.98 56.33 -24.49
N LEU A 96 18.56 57.15 -25.38
CA LEU A 96 19.07 58.49 -25.06
C LEU A 96 17.96 59.48 -24.68
N GLN A 97 16.82 59.42 -25.37
CA GLN A 97 15.63 60.21 -25.07
C GLN A 97 14.73 59.45 -24.08
N LYS A 98 14.30 60.10 -23.00
CA LYS A 98 13.50 59.50 -21.93
C LYS A 98 12.25 60.32 -21.64
N SER A 99 11.11 59.64 -21.53
CA SER A 99 9.81 60.21 -21.16
C SER A 99 9.32 59.63 -19.83
N CYS A 100 8.51 60.40 -19.09
CA CYS A 100 7.94 59.98 -17.82
C CYS A 100 6.60 59.26 -18.02
N SER A 101 6.55 57.98 -17.69
CA SER A 101 5.36 57.13 -17.86
C SER A 101 4.16 57.55 -16.99
N LEU A 102 4.37 58.34 -15.93
CA LEU A 102 3.33 58.68 -14.93
C LEU A 102 2.70 60.06 -15.13
N SER A 103 3.50 61.10 -15.35
CA SER A 103 3.03 62.51 -15.46
C SER A 103 2.15 63.03 -14.30
N ILE A 104 2.21 62.42 -13.12
CA ILE A 104 1.33 62.67 -11.97
C ILE A 104 1.49 64.03 -11.26
N ASN A 105 2.63 64.70 -11.42
CA ASN A 105 2.91 65.99 -10.78
C ASN A 105 2.95 67.09 -11.87
N ASN A 106 2.39 68.28 -11.58
CA ASN A 106 2.34 69.40 -12.52
C ASN A 106 3.73 69.82 -13.05
N ASN A 107 4.77 69.68 -12.23
CA ASN A 107 6.17 69.96 -12.58
C ASN A 107 6.90 68.73 -13.17
N CYS A 108 6.16 67.74 -13.70
CA CYS A 108 6.74 66.59 -14.38
C CYS A 108 7.64 67.04 -15.53
N LEU A 109 8.86 66.48 -15.60
CA LEU A 109 9.83 66.76 -16.66
C LEU A 109 9.37 66.33 -18.07
N ARG A 110 8.24 65.60 -18.18
CA ARG A 110 7.61 65.03 -19.40
C ARG A 110 8.56 64.21 -20.27
N THR A 111 9.43 64.87 -21.04
CA THR A 111 10.45 64.26 -21.91
C THR A 111 11.74 65.07 -21.81
N LEU A 112 12.87 64.39 -21.65
CA LEU A 112 14.20 65.01 -21.65
C LEU A 112 15.10 64.36 -22.71
N THR A 113 15.80 65.23 -23.42
CA THR A 113 16.85 64.92 -24.40
C THR A 113 18.11 65.64 -23.97
N ASP A 114 18.97 64.99 -23.18
CA ASP A 114 20.41 65.26 -23.16
C ASP A 114 21.18 64.23 -22.32
N ALA A 115 22.50 64.17 -22.53
CA ALA A 115 23.37 63.08 -22.06
C ALA A 115 23.52 62.93 -20.53
N CYS A 116 22.92 63.81 -19.72
CA CYS A 116 22.99 63.75 -18.25
C CYS A 116 21.71 63.12 -17.66
N GLY A 117 21.51 61.82 -17.89
CA GLY A 117 20.28 61.07 -17.55
C GLY A 117 19.99 60.87 -16.05
N LYS A 118 20.45 61.76 -15.17
CA LYS A 118 20.46 61.59 -13.70
C LYS A 118 19.11 61.73 -13.02
N ASN A 119 18.10 62.25 -13.72
CA ASN A 119 16.80 62.61 -13.16
C ASN A 119 15.67 61.64 -13.59
N PHE A 120 15.98 60.41 -13.99
CA PHE A 120 14.99 59.39 -14.36
C PHE A 120 15.31 58.04 -13.72
N TYR A 121 14.34 57.51 -12.97
CA TYR A 121 14.34 56.15 -12.44
C TYR A 121 13.86 55.18 -13.52
N HIS A 122 14.65 54.14 -13.75
CA HIS A 122 14.34 53.06 -14.71
C HIS A 122 13.33 52.07 -14.12
N ILE A 123 12.32 51.67 -14.91
CA ILE A 123 11.36 50.60 -14.57
C ILE A 123 11.47 49.45 -15.57
N THR A 124 11.37 49.74 -16.88
CA THR A 124 11.56 48.80 -17.99
C THR A 124 12.27 49.49 -19.16
N LYS A 125 12.75 48.75 -20.17
CA LYS A 125 13.29 49.34 -21.41
C LYS A 125 12.18 49.98 -22.26
N GLY A 126 11.81 51.19 -21.87
CA GLY A 126 10.71 51.97 -22.45
C GLY A 126 9.95 52.78 -21.40
N GLU A 127 9.94 52.34 -20.14
CA GLU A 127 9.17 52.97 -19.06
C GLU A 127 10.10 53.52 -17.96
N HIS A 128 10.00 54.83 -17.73
CA HIS A 128 10.83 55.56 -16.78
C HIS A 128 9.97 56.54 -15.96
N VAL A 129 10.43 56.89 -14.77
CA VAL A 129 9.78 57.90 -13.92
C VAL A 129 10.75 59.03 -13.66
N CYS A 130 10.39 60.27 -14.01
CA CYS A 130 11.24 61.43 -13.71
C CYS A 130 11.28 61.69 -12.19
N GLY A 131 12.40 62.23 -11.69
CA GLY A 131 12.65 62.39 -10.25
C GLY A 131 11.54 63.14 -9.51
N VAL A 132 10.98 64.19 -10.13
CA VAL A 132 9.85 64.95 -9.57
C VAL A 132 8.61 64.08 -9.34
N CYS A 133 8.30 63.17 -10.25
CA CYS A 133 7.18 62.22 -10.09
C CYS A 133 7.53 61.05 -9.17
N TYR A 134 8.80 60.61 -9.12
CA TYR A 134 9.23 59.53 -8.23
C TYR A 134 9.27 59.96 -6.76
N ASP A 135 9.66 61.20 -6.50
CA ASP A 135 9.64 61.83 -5.18
C ASP A 135 8.22 61.99 -4.63
N ASP A 136 7.25 62.35 -5.49
CA ASP A 136 5.83 62.52 -5.09
C ASP A 136 5.20 61.22 -4.54
N LEU A 137 5.79 60.07 -4.87
CA LEU A 137 5.31 58.76 -4.45
C LEU A 137 5.52 58.49 -2.96
N TRP A 138 6.53 59.09 -2.31
CA TRP A 138 6.96 58.64 -0.99
C TRP A 138 7.48 59.73 -0.05
N LYS A 139 7.84 60.93 -0.55
CA LYS A 139 8.29 62.02 0.31
C LYS A 139 7.12 62.65 1.05
N PHE A 140 7.33 62.95 2.34
CA PHE A 140 6.29 63.49 3.22
C PHE A 140 5.71 64.81 2.67
N GLY A 141 4.39 64.97 2.73
CA GLY A 141 3.67 66.13 2.21
C GLY A 141 3.25 66.06 0.73
N HIS A 142 3.63 65.01 -0.01
CA HIS A 142 3.25 64.82 -1.41
C HIS A 142 1.95 64.01 -1.60
N SER A 143 1.33 64.15 -2.77
CA SER A 143 -0.03 63.70 -3.05
C SER A 143 -0.19 62.18 -3.18
N TYR A 144 0.86 61.46 -3.59
CA TYR A 144 0.86 59.99 -3.65
C TYR A 144 1.50 59.31 -2.42
N ALA A 145 2.16 60.07 -1.54
CA ALA A 145 2.83 59.51 -0.36
C ALA A 145 1.89 58.78 0.61
N GLN A 146 0.67 59.30 0.83
CA GLN A 146 -0.34 58.58 1.62
C GLN A 146 -0.76 57.27 0.95
N LYS A 147 -1.04 57.31 -0.36
CA LYS A 147 -1.45 56.13 -1.16
C LYS A 147 -0.37 55.05 -1.17
N PHE A 148 0.91 55.45 -1.21
CA PHE A 148 2.04 54.54 -1.08
C PHE A 148 2.14 53.92 0.33
N ALA A 149 1.88 54.69 1.40
CA ALA A 149 1.85 54.16 2.77
C ALA A 149 0.71 53.15 2.99
N GLU A 150 -0.48 53.44 2.45
CA GLU A 150 -1.64 52.52 2.46
C GLU A 150 -1.35 51.24 1.66
N TRP A 151 -0.75 51.38 0.47
CA TRP A 151 -0.28 50.25 -0.34
C TRP A 151 0.81 49.43 0.38
N LYS A 152 1.79 50.07 1.03
CA LYS A 152 2.86 49.43 1.81
C LYS A 152 2.27 48.56 2.94
N ILE A 153 1.23 49.07 3.59
CA ILE A 153 0.47 48.36 4.64
C ILE A 153 -0.33 47.17 4.08
N ALA A 154 -0.88 47.27 2.86
CA ALA A 154 -1.55 46.14 2.20
C ALA A 154 -0.54 45.07 1.75
N TRP A 155 0.54 45.50 1.09
CA TRP A 155 1.61 44.65 0.55
C TRP A 155 2.23 43.74 1.61
N CYS A 156 2.68 44.31 2.74
CA CYS A 156 3.32 43.57 3.84
C CYS A 156 2.42 42.56 4.58
N LYS A 157 1.13 42.41 4.22
CA LYS A 157 0.29 41.33 4.75
C LYS A 157 0.48 40.02 4.00
N MET A 158 0.73 40.08 2.68
CA MET A 158 0.62 38.95 1.75
C MET A 158 1.83 38.82 0.79
N SER A 159 2.96 39.44 1.17
CA SER A 159 4.22 39.49 0.40
C SER A 159 5.42 39.18 1.29
N ARG A 160 6.50 38.65 0.69
CA ARG A 160 7.85 38.61 1.29
C ARG A 160 8.80 39.69 0.73
N CYS A 161 8.59 40.15 -0.50
CA CYS A 161 9.38 41.21 -1.11
C CYS A 161 9.26 42.55 -0.36
N PHE A 162 10.39 43.25 -0.17
CA PHE A 162 10.37 44.56 0.47
C PHE A 162 9.64 45.60 -0.40
N PRO A 163 8.67 46.35 0.14
CA PRO A 163 7.87 47.32 -0.63
C PRO A 163 8.68 48.55 -1.03
N THR A 164 9.10 48.61 -2.30
CA THR A 164 9.82 49.76 -2.89
C THR A 164 8.89 50.64 -3.73
N PRO A 165 9.24 51.91 -3.98
CA PRO A 165 8.51 52.74 -4.94
C PRO A 165 8.52 52.16 -6.37
N ARG A 166 9.58 51.42 -6.76
CA ARG A 166 9.62 50.67 -8.04
C ARG A 166 8.49 49.63 -8.13
N PHE A 167 8.23 48.87 -7.07
CA PHE A 167 7.08 47.95 -7.01
C PHE A 167 5.74 48.70 -7.07
N PHE A 168 5.58 49.80 -6.32
CA PHE A 168 4.35 50.61 -6.35
C PHE A 168 4.05 51.18 -7.75
N VAL A 169 5.08 51.62 -8.48
CA VAL A 169 4.94 52.08 -9.87
C VAL A 169 4.42 50.94 -10.77
N GLN A 170 5.05 49.76 -10.69
CA GLN A 170 4.68 48.60 -11.49
C GLN A 170 3.27 48.08 -11.17
N ASP A 171 2.88 48.06 -9.88
CA ASP A 171 1.62 47.49 -9.38
C ASP A 171 0.43 48.46 -9.49
N GLN A 172 0.64 49.76 -9.28
CA GLN A 172 -0.44 50.74 -9.13
C GLN A 172 -0.49 51.83 -10.21
N LEU A 173 0.64 52.22 -10.81
CA LEU A 173 0.71 53.50 -11.54
C LEU A 173 1.02 53.40 -13.03
N LEU A 174 1.67 52.33 -13.50
CA LEU A 174 1.91 52.14 -14.94
C LEU A 174 0.60 52.00 -15.74
N PRO A 175 0.56 52.49 -16.99
CA PRO A 175 -0.61 52.37 -17.87
C PRO A 175 -0.82 50.92 -18.32
N TYR A 176 -2.05 50.55 -18.69
CA TYR A 176 -2.33 49.26 -19.29
C TYR A 176 -2.08 49.25 -20.79
N TRP A 177 -1.63 48.13 -21.34
CA TRP A 177 -1.41 47.92 -22.79
C TRP A 177 -2.27 46.77 -23.31
N LEU A 178 -3.22 47.07 -24.21
CA LEU A 178 -4.19 46.10 -24.74
C LEU A 178 -4.01 45.85 -26.24
N GLU A 179 -4.16 44.59 -26.64
CA GLU A 179 -4.11 44.13 -28.04
C GLU A 179 -5.49 44.35 -28.68
N CYS A 180 -5.57 45.12 -29.78
CA CYS A 180 -6.84 45.22 -30.51
C CYS A 180 -7.08 43.93 -31.30
N PRO A 181 -8.21 43.22 -31.11
CA PRO A 181 -8.44 41.92 -31.76
C PRO A 181 -8.62 42.02 -33.28
N LEU A 182 -8.95 43.19 -33.83
CA LEU A 182 -9.14 43.41 -35.27
C LEU A 182 -7.82 43.52 -36.04
N CYS A 183 -6.83 44.24 -35.49
CA CYS A 183 -5.57 44.55 -36.18
C CYS A 183 -4.31 43.99 -35.50
N LYS A 184 -4.45 43.36 -34.32
CA LYS A 184 -3.37 42.73 -33.53
C LYS A 184 -2.18 43.67 -33.22
N LYS A 185 -2.44 44.98 -33.22
CA LYS A 185 -1.59 46.06 -32.69
C LYS A 185 -1.97 46.32 -31.23
N PHE A 186 -0.99 46.54 -30.38
CA PHE A 186 -1.20 47.04 -29.02
C PHE A 186 -1.45 48.56 -29.01
N ARG A 187 -2.17 49.00 -27.98
CA ARG A 187 -2.40 50.40 -27.62
C ARG A 187 -2.20 50.57 -26.11
N LYS A 188 -1.57 51.68 -25.73
CA LYS A 188 -1.63 52.20 -24.36
C LYS A 188 -3.07 52.64 -24.07
N LEU A 189 -3.56 52.38 -22.87
CA LEU A 189 -4.75 53.04 -22.33
C LEU A 189 -4.33 54.29 -21.53
N ASP A 190 -4.88 55.43 -21.90
CA ASP A 190 -4.82 56.66 -21.11
C ASP A 190 -5.97 56.65 -20.09
N LEU A 191 -5.69 56.09 -18.91
CA LEU A 191 -6.57 56.05 -17.74
C LEU A 191 -5.88 56.75 -16.56
N ASP A 192 -6.66 57.26 -15.62
CA ASP A 192 -6.11 57.85 -14.39
C ASP A 192 -5.28 56.83 -13.59
N PRO A 193 -4.13 57.24 -13.01
CA PRO A 193 -3.31 56.37 -12.18
C PRO A 193 -4.10 55.76 -11.01
N MET A 194 -3.77 54.51 -10.66
CA MET A 194 -4.51 53.65 -9.72
C MET A 194 -5.88 53.14 -10.18
N VAL A 195 -6.46 53.58 -11.31
CA VAL A 195 -7.60 52.87 -11.90
C VAL A 195 -7.15 51.46 -12.31
N VAL A 196 -7.92 50.44 -11.94
CA VAL A 196 -7.69 49.03 -12.27
C VAL A 196 -8.76 48.58 -13.25
N ILE A 197 -8.34 48.00 -14.38
CA ILE A 197 -9.26 47.47 -15.40
C ILE A 197 -9.81 46.09 -15.00
N SER A 198 -11.01 45.80 -15.45
CA SER A 198 -11.64 44.48 -15.37
C SER A 198 -11.29 43.60 -16.58
N THR A 199 -11.65 42.31 -16.54
CA THR A 199 -11.57 41.43 -17.71
C THR A 199 -12.52 41.90 -18.83
N SER A 200 -13.68 42.47 -18.47
CA SER A 200 -14.66 43.00 -19.40
C SER A 200 -14.12 44.18 -20.23
N ASP A 201 -13.24 45.00 -19.65
CA ASP A 201 -12.58 46.10 -20.38
C ASP A 201 -11.63 45.54 -21.45
N ILE A 202 -10.95 44.42 -21.17
CA ILE A 202 -10.07 43.74 -22.12
C ILE A 202 -10.89 43.07 -23.24
N GLU A 203 -11.98 42.39 -22.91
CA GLU A 203 -12.84 41.70 -23.89
C GLU A 203 -13.56 42.68 -24.83
N ASN A 204 -13.93 43.86 -24.33
CA ASN A 204 -14.59 44.91 -25.11
C ASN A 204 -13.60 45.87 -25.82
N PHE A 205 -12.31 45.87 -25.49
CA PHE A 205 -11.34 46.80 -26.06
C PHE A 205 -11.21 46.68 -27.60
N ARG A 206 -11.45 47.78 -28.31
CA ARG A 206 -11.15 47.96 -29.74
C ARG A 206 -10.43 49.30 -29.90
N CYS A 207 -9.41 49.37 -30.76
CA CYS A 207 -8.79 50.66 -31.05
C CYS A 207 -9.68 51.50 -31.99
N THR A 208 -9.73 52.82 -31.76
CA THR A 208 -10.52 53.77 -32.55
C THR A 208 -10.16 53.78 -34.04
N ASP A 209 -8.87 53.66 -34.36
CA ASP A 209 -8.38 53.42 -35.71
C ASP A 209 -7.31 52.33 -35.76
N CYS A 210 -7.52 51.40 -36.71
CA CYS A 210 -6.60 50.31 -37.04
C CYS A 210 -5.49 50.73 -38.00
N SER A 211 -5.63 51.86 -38.73
CA SER A 211 -4.62 52.35 -39.66
C SER A 211 -3.35 52.80 -38.93
N ILE A 212 -3.51 53.59 -37.86
CA ILE A 212 -2.43 54.13 -37.01
C ILE A 212 -1.38 53.03 -36.71
N PRO A 213 -0.07 53.30 -36.89
CA PRO A 213 1.01 52.36 -36.56
C PRO A 213 0.93 51.78 -35.14
N GLU A 214 1.65 50.70 -34.88
CA GLU A 214 1.89 50.27 -33.50
C GLU A 214 2.94 51.19 -32.85
N ASP A 215 2.86 51.40 -31.53
CA ASP A 215 3.89 52.14 -30.81
C ASP A 215 5.21 51.37 -30.90
N LYS A 216 6.33 52.08 -31.13
CA LYS A 216 7.64 51.44 -31.12
C LYS A 216 7.94 50.82 -29.76
N LEU A 217 7.50 51.41 -28.65
CA LEU A 217 7.69 50.83 -27.31
C LEU A 217 7.02 49.46 -27.18
N ALA A 218 5.79 49.30 -27.72
CA ALA A 218 5.10 48.01 -27.76
C ALA A 218 5.71 47.04 -28.80
N THR A 219 6.43 47.56 -29.81
CA THR A 219 7.17 46.73 -30.77
C THR A 219 8.46 46.19 -30.16
N ASP A 220 9.25 47.06 -29.50
CA ASP A 220 10.52 46.73 -28.84
C ASP A 220 10.28 45.79 -27.63
N ALA A 221 9.14 45.92 -26.93
CA ALA A 221 8.72 45.03 -25.84
C ALA A 221 8.44 43.58 -26.26
N ARG A 222 8.31 43.29 -27.56
CA ARG A 222 8.11 41.94 -28.11
C ARG A 222 9.41 41.14 -28.23
N HIS A 223 10.57 41.73 -27.92
CA HIS A 223 11.84 41.03 -27.99
C HIS A 223 12.00 40.07 -26.78
N PRO A 224 12.38 38.79 -26.95
CA PRO A 224 12.40 37.80 -25.85
C PRO A 224 13.18 38.26 -24.61
N ASN A 225 14.38 38.82 -24.82
CA ASN A 225 15.25 39.30 -23.75
C ASN A 225 14.83 40.67 -23.16
N TRP A 226 13.75 41.30 -23.66
CA TRP A 226 13.30 42.61 -23.16
C TRP A 226 12.95 42.58 -21.68
N ILE A 227 12.35 41.48 -21.19
CA ILE A 227 11.92 41.36 -19.79
C ILE A 227 13.07 41.46 -18.79
N LEU A 228 14.29 41.08 -19.19
CA LEU A 228 15.50 41.20 -18.37
C LEU A 228 15.81 42.66 -18.02
N SER A 229 15.24 43.62 -18.74
CA SER A 229 15.34 45.06 -18.45
C SER A 229 14.44 45.53 -17.30
N ALA A 230 13.49 44.74 -16.83
CA ALA A 230 12.63 45.12 -15.72
C ALA A 230 13.44 45.32 -14.42
N SER A 231 13.09 46.34 -13.63
CA SER A 231 13.73 46.58 -12.32
C SER A 231 13.09 45.80 -11.17
N VAL A 232 11.88 45.26 -11.38
CA VAL A 232 11.08 44.46 -10.45
C VAL A 232 10.23 43.48 -11.25
N ALA A 233 9.86 42.33 -10.66
CA ALA A 233 9.01 41.34 -11.33
C ALA A 233 7.59 41.89 -11.57
N PRO A 234 7.05 41.87 -12.80
CA PRO A 234 5.67 42.29 -13.09
C PRO A 234 4.66 41.22 -12.67
N LEU A 235 3.88 41.52 -11.64
CA LEU A 235 2.86 40.62 -11.09
C LEU A 235 1.52 40.71 -11.86
N LEU A 236 0.70 39.66 -11.77
CA LEU A 236 -0.64 39.62 -12.35
C LEU A 236 -1.69 40.17 -11.36
N HIS A 237 -2.68 40.91 -11.88
CA HIS A 237 -3.78 41.47 -11.08
C HIS A 237 -5.02 40.56 -11.16
N SER A 238 -5.73 40.39 -10.04
CA SER A 238 -6.97 39.59 -9.93
C SER A 238 -6.92 38.22 -10.65
N SER A 239 -5.76 37.54 -10.63
CA SER A 239 -5.60 36.25 -11.30
C SER A 239 -6.52 35.18 -10.67
N PRO A 240 -7.20 34.33 -11.46
CA PRO A 240 -8.00 33.19 -10.96
C PRO A 240 -7.23 32.25 -10.03
N SER A 241 -5.90 32.19 -10.13
CA SER A 241 -5.06 31.42 -9.20
C SER A 241 -5.23 31.83 -7.73
N LEU A 242 -5.76 33.03 -7.44
CA LEU A 242 -6.10 33.47 -6.09
C LEU A 242 -7.10 32.55 -5.37
N HIS A 243 -8.02 31.88 -6.08
CA HIS A 243 -8.98 30.95 -5.48
C HIS A 243 -8.32 29.75 -4.79
N TYR A 244 -7.20 29.27 -5.35
CA TYR A 244 -6.46 28.13 -4.80
C TYR A 244 -5.27 28.56 -3.91
N LEU A 245 -4.71 29.75 -4.15
CA LEU A 245 -3.40 30.12 -3.59
C LEU A 245 -3.44 31.18 -2.48
N ARG A 246 -4.53 31.96 -2.36
CA ARG A 246 -4.62 33.11 -1.43
C ARG A 246 -4.23 32.76 0.00
N ASP A 247 -4.78 31.68 0.54
CA ASP A 247 -4.61 31.35 1.96
C ASP A 247 -3.33 30.54 2.21
N HIS A 248 -2.90 29.74 1.22
CA HIS A 248 -1.74 28.83 1.33
C HIS A 248 -0.40 29.51 1.02
N TYR A 249 -0.32 30.40 0.04
CA TYR A 249 0.94 31.00 -0.46
C TYR A 249 1.10 32.50 -0.15
N TYR A 250 2.32 33.05 -0.30
CA TYR A 250 2.51 34.50 -0.46
C TYR A 250 2.30 34.83 -1.94
N LEU A 251 1.67 35.98 -2.24
CA LEU A 251 1.12 36.23 -3.58
C LEU A 251 2.19 36.64 -4.60
N ASP A 252 3.22 37.36 -4.14
CA ASP A 252 4.40 37.70 -4.92
C ASP A 252 5.20 36.46 -5.35
N GLU A 253 5.39 35.48 -4.46
CA GLU A 253 6.08 34.21 -4.75
C GLU A 253 5.41 33.38 -5.87
N VAL A 254 4.10 33.58 -6.11
CA VAL A 254 3.32 32.87 -7.15
C VAL A 254 2.93 33.77 -8.34
N GLY A 255 3.54 34.96 -8.45
CA GLY A 255 3.39 35.87 -9.58
C GLY A 255 2.13 36.75 -9.59
N VAL A 256 1.51 37.01 -8.43
CA VAL A 256 0.23 37.73 -8.31
C VAL A 256 0.37 38.94 -7.36
N SER A 257 -0.30 40.05 -7.69
CA SER A 257 -0.28 41.27 -6.86
C SER A 257 -0.85 41.00 -5.46
N PRO A 258 -0.11 41.32 -4.38
CA PRO A 258 -0.61 41.28 -3.01
C PRO A 258 -1.74 42.28 -2.71
N THR A 259 -1.87 43.35 -3.52
CA THR A 259 -2.78 44.46 -3.22
C THR A 259 -3.92 44.59 -4.24
N VAL A 260 -3.72 44.15 -5.48
CA VAL A 260 -4.76 44.02 -6.52
C VAL A 260 -5.27 42.57 -6.57
N ALA A 261 -5.51 41.99 -5.40
CA ALA A 261 -5.95 40.60 -5.21
C ALA A 261 -7.49 40.44 -5.21
N ASN A 262 -8.20 41.34 -5.91
CA ASN A 262 -9.65 41.48 -5.89
C ASN A 262 -10.37 40.44 -6.76
N TYR A 263 -10.17 39.16 -6.44
CA TYR A 263 -10.99 38.06 -6.94
C TYR A 263 -12.06 37.71 -5.88
N PRO A 264 -13.37 37.68 -6.22
CA PRO A 264 -14.44 37.55 -5.23
C PRO A 264 -14.34 36.22 -4.46
N TYR A 265 -14.58 36.26 -3.15
CA TYR A 265 -14.54 35.08 -2.27
C TYR A 265 -15.81 34.23 -2.38
N LEU A 266 -16.92 34.81 -2.84
CA LEU A 266 -18.26 34.23 -2.79
C LEU A 266 -19.08 34.61 -4.04
N THR A 267 -19.27 33.66 -4.95
CA THR A 267 -20.51 33.43 -5.74
C THR A 267 -20.37 32.18 -6.61
N ALA A 268 -20.70 31.01 -6.06
CA ALA A 268 -21.11 29.80 -6.78
C ALA A 268 -20.35 29.41 -8.07
N LEU A 269 -19.05 29.72 -8.18
CA LEU A 269 -18.19 29.07 -9.17
C LEU A 269 -18.20 27.57 -8.86
N PRO A 270 -18.46 26.68 -9.84
CA PRO A 270 -18.33 25.25 -9.64
C PRO A 270 -16.85 24.87 -9.58
N SER A 271 -16.21 25.24 -8.47
CA SER A 271 -14.95 24.66 -8.00
C SER A 271 -15.24 23.20 -7.64
N SER A 272 -15.37 22.38 -8.67
CA SER A 272 -15.66 20.97 -8.54
C SER A 272 -14.68 20.33 -7.57
N SER A 273 -15.20 19.66 -6.53
CA SER A 273 -14.41 19.23 -5.35
C SER A 273 -13.35 18.16 -5.65
N PHE A 274 -13.24 17.72 -6.91
CA PHE A 274 -12.20 16.86 -7.43
C PHE A 274 -11.08 17.61 -8.18
N MET A 275 -11.06 18.95 -8.24
CA MET A 275 -10.02 19.73 -8.95
C MET A 275 -9.18 20.59 -7.97
N ALA A 276 -7.99 20.10 -7.62
CA ALA A 276 -7.00 20.74 -6.76
C ALA A 276 -5.62 20.81 -7.47
N PRO A 277 -5.45 21.66 -8.49
CA PRO A 277 -4.32 21.58 -9.43
C PRO A 277 -2.97 22.06 -8.88
N PHE A 278 -2.94 22.69 -7.70
CA PHE A 278 -1.73 23.20 -7.07
C PHE A 278 -1.41 22.42 -5.81
N HIS A 279 -0.13 22.10 -5.61
CA HIS A 279 0.30 21.39 -4.42
C HIS A 279 0.20 22.31 -3.20
N ILE A 280 -0.53 21.85 -2.17
CA ILE A 280 -0.50 22.39 -0.82
C ILE A 280 0.42 21.46 -0.01
N PRO A 281 1.50 21.94 0.62
CA PRO A 281 2.48 21.05 1.28
C PRO A 281 1.92 20.17 2.41
N GLU A 282 0.83 20.62 3.03
CA GLU A 282 0.06 19.86 4.01
C GLU A 282 -0.76 18.71 3.39
N GLU A 283 -0.99 18.72 2.07
CA GLU A 283 -1.79 17.74 1.31
C GLU A 283 -1.05 17.27 0.03
N PRO A 284 -0.07 16.35 0.14
CA PRO A 284 0.63 15.77 -1.01
C PRO A 284 -0.27 14.82 -1.82
N MET A 285 -0.67 15.23 -3.03
CA MET A 285 -1.50 14.44 -3.94
C MET A 285 -0.97 14.43 -5.39
N ALA A 286 -1.45 13.49 -6.19
CA ALA A 286 -1.11 13.36 -7.61
C ALA A 286 -1.66 14.52 -8.47
N PHE A 287 -1.02 14.75 -9.61
CA PHE A 287 -1.41 15.73 -10.64
C PHE A 287 -1.48 17.21 -10.20
N CYS A 288 -0.95 17.53 -9.02
CA CYS A 288 -0.59 18.90 -8.67
C CYS A 288 0.72 19.34 -9.35
N VAL A 289 0.84 20.65 -9.61
CA VAL A 289 2.13 21.34 -9.80
C VAL A 289 2.42 22.26 -8.62
N ARG A 290 3.69 22.55 -8.32
CA ARG A 290 4.02 23.58 -7.31
C ARG A 290 3.79 24.98 -7.88
N PRO A 291 2.99 25.85 -7.24
CA PRO A 291 2.70 27.18 -7.77
C PRO A 291 3.90 28.14 -7.68
N ASP A 292 4.86 27.84 -6.81
CA ASP A 292 6.04 28.63 -6.44
C ASP A 292 7.36 28.11 -7.05
N VAL A 293 7.34 26.97 -7.76
CA VAL A 293 8.55 26.36 -8.36
C VAL A 293 8.24 25.78 -9.74
N MET A 294 9.18 25.92 -10.69
CA MET A 294 9.09 25.28 -12.01
C MET A 294 9.40 23.77 -11.90
N GLU A 295 8.61 22.95 -12.59
CA GLU A 295 8.83 21.51 -12.66
C GLU A 295 10.00 21.17 -13.60
N TYR A 296 10.60 19.99 -13.48
CA TYR A 296 11.82 19.61 -14.23
C TYR A 296 11.68 19.77 -15.76
N ASP A 297 10.56 19.31 -16.34
CA ASP A 297 10.28 19.47 -17.77
C ASP A 297 10.05 20.94 -18.17
N GLU A 298 9.55 21.79 -17.25
CA GLU A 298 9.40 23.23 -17.46
C GLU A 298 10.77 23.93 -17.48
N VAL A 299 11.65 23.62 -16.52
CA VAL A 299 13.03 24.16 -16.46
C VAL A 299 13.84 23.75 -17.69
N LYS A 300 13.72 22.49 -18.10
CA LYS A 300 14.37 21.97 -19.32
C LYS A 300 13.83 22.65 -20.59
N ARG A 301 12.54 22.99 -20.62
CA ARG A 301 11.88 23.61 -21.78
C ARG A 301 12.12 25.12 -21.89
N PHE A 302 12.15 25.81 -20.75
CA PHE A 302 12.25 27.26 -20.66
C PHE A 302 13.41 27.67 -19.72
N PRO A 303 14.66 27.30 -20.03
CA PRO A 303 15.81 27.53 -19.16
C PRO A 303 16.05 29.01 -18.86
N GLN A 304 15.57 29.93 -19.71
CA GLN A 304 15.63 31.38 -19.49
C GLN A 304 14.89 31.87 -18.23
N TYR A 305 13.98 31.08 -17.65
CA TYR A 305 13.27 31.42 -16.41
C TYR A 305 13.85 30.76 -15.16
N SER A 306 14.89 29.92 -15.30
CA SER A 306 15.48 29.20 -14.16
C SER A 306 16.10 30.12 -13.10
N ALA A 307 16.53 31.33 -13.49
CA ALA A 307 17.09 32.35 -12.59
C ALA A 307 16.06 33.34 -12.05
N GLU A 308 14.92 33.51 -12.73
CA GLU A 308 13.83 34.41 -12.32
C GLU A 308 12.48 33.80 -12.77
N PRO A 309 11.92 32.87 -11.98
CA PRO A 309 10.77 32.08 -12.39
C PRO A 309 9.44 32.76 -12.14
N ILE A 310 9.37 33.83 -11.34
CA ILE A 310 8.10 34.39 -10.82
C ILE A 310 7.12 34.75 -11.96
N ILE A 311 7.65 35.29 -13.05
CA ILE A 311 6.84 35.71 -14.21
C ILE A 311 6.29 34.49 -14.97
N TYR A 312 7.11 33.43 -15.16
CA TYR A 312 6.65 32.17 -15.75
C TYR A 312 5.58 31.51 -14.87
N LEU A 313 5.81 31.45 -13.56
CA LEU A 313 4.90 30.85 -12.60
C LEU A 313 3.55 31.56 -12.60
N GLY A 314 3.52 32.89 -12.57
CA GLY A 314 2.29 33.67 -12.71
C GLY A 314 1.49 33.29 -13.96
N LEU A 315 2.14 33.24 -15.12
CA LEU A 315 1.51 32.88 -16.40
C LEU A 315 1.02 31.41 -16.44
N ARG A 316 1.81 30.46 -15.93
CA ARG A 316 1.45 29.04 -15.88
C ARG A 316 0.31 28.78 -14.89
N ASN A 317 0.39 29.35 -13.70
CA ASN A 317 -0.67 29.28 -12.69
C ASN A 317 -1.98 29.89 -13.20
N HIS A 318 -1.91 30.99 -13.96
CA HIS A 318 -3.06 31.60 -14.62
C HIS A 318 -3.76 30.64 -15.59
N ILE A 319 -3.02 30.03 -16.54
CA ILE A 319 -3.58 29.09 -17.53
C ILE A 319 -4.19 27.85 -16.85
N ILE A 320 -3.48 27.26 -15.88
CA ILE A 320 -3.98 26.06 -15.17
C ILE A 320 -5.23 26.38 -14.35
N SER A 321 -5.30 27.54 -13.70
CA SER A 321 -6.50 27.95 -12.96
C SER A 321 -7.69 28.14 -13.91
N LEU A 322 -7.48 28.77 -15.07
CA LEU A 322 -8.52 28.93 -16.08
C LEU A 322 -9.02 27.60 -16.66
N TRP A 323 -8.18 26.56 -16.73
CA TRP A 323 -8.62 25.21 -17.13
C TRP A 323 -9.49 24.55 -16.06
N ASN A 324 -9.10 24.62 -14.78
CA ASN A 324 -9.82 23.97 -13.68
C ASN A 324 -11.11 24.70 -13.29
N MET A 325 -11.17 26.02 -13.49
CA MET A 325 -12.37 26.85 -13.32
C MET A 325 -13.23 26.98 -14.58
N ASN A 326 -12.76 26.48 -15.71
CA ASN A 326 -13.37 26.66 -17.04
C ASN A 326 -14.88 26.41 -16.94
N PRO A 327 -15.73 27.44 -17.14
CA PRO A 327 -17.08 27.48 -16.59
C PRO A 327 -17.87 26.27 -17.06
N ILE A 328 -18.16 25.39 -16.11
CA ILE A 328 -18.84 24.13 -16.37
C ILE A 328 -20.30 24.39 -16.80
N VAL A 329 -20.83 25.61 -16.69
CA VAL A 329 -22.26 25.94 -16.85
C VAL A 329 -22.74 25.94 -18.31
N SER A 330 -23.69 25.06 -18.66
CA SER A 330 -24.50 25.18 -19.88
C SER A 330 -25.94 25.61 -19.57
N PHE A 331 -26.30 26.84 -19.98
CA PHE A 331 -27.69 27.32 -19.96
C PHE A 331 -28.45 26.82 -21.20
N ALA A 332 -29.05 25.64 -21.10
CA ALA A 332 -29.94 25.10 -22.14
C ALA A 332 -31.31 25.81 -22.13
N PHE A 333 -31.44 26.90 -22.89
CA PHE A 333 -32.74 27.56 -23.13
C PHE A 333 -33.66 26.69 -24.00
N LEU A 334 -34.45 25.83 -23.37
CA LEU A 334 -35.62 25.20 -23.99
C LEU A 334 -36.84 26.11 -23.85
N TYR A 335 -37.20 26.80 -24.94
CA TYR A 335 -38.48 27.48 -25.06
C TYR A 335 -39.61 26.44 -25.15
N ILE A 336 -40.23 26.12 -24.02
CA ILE A 336 -41.49 25.37 -23.95
C ILE A 336 -42.54 26.27 -23.29
N SER A 337 -43.73 26.32 -23.88
CA SER A 337 -44.81 27.21 -23.43
C SER A 337 -45.35 26.80 -22.06
N SER A 338 -45.61 27.82 -21.23
CA SER A 338 -46.62 27.83 -20.16
C SER A 338 -46.58 26.70 -19.10
N VAL A 339 -46.07 27.08 -17.93
CA VAL A 339 -46.34 26.52 -16.59
C VAL A 339 -45.76 25.13 -16.26
N ILE A 340 -44.62 25.13 -15.55
CA ILE A 340 -44.40 24.51 -14.23
C ILE A 340 -43.01 24.97 -13.71
N LEU A 341 -42.85 25.15 -12.40
CA LEU A 341 -41.54 25.32 -11.76
C LEU A 341 -40.87 23.94 -11.59
N LEU A 342 -39.82 23.67 -12.35
CA LEU A 342 -38.92 22.52 -12.15
C LEU A 342 -37.58 22.98 -11.57
N ASN A 343 -36.93 22.11 -10.80
CA ASN A 343 -35.63 22.39 -10.19
C ASN A 343 -34.54 22.60 -11.26
N PHE A 344 -33.73 23.65 -11.09
CA PHE A 344 -32.64 23.99 -12.00
C PHE A 344 -31.45 23.02 -11.87
N THR A 345 -31.47 21.91 -12.60
CA THR A 345 -30.28 21.11 -12.90
C THR A 345 -29.59 21.66 -14.14
N GLY A 346 -28.71 22.64 -13.95
CA GLY A 346 -27.85 23.14 -15.03
C GLY A 346 -26.98 22.01 -15.56
N ILE A 347 -27.04 21.75 -16.88
CA ILE A 347 -26.20 20.71 -17.49
C ILE A 347 -24.76 21.23 -17.52
N TYR A 348 -23.84 20.39 -17.06
CA TYR A 348 -22.50 20.81 -16.68
C TYR A 348 -21.44 20.32 -17.69
N VAL A 349 -21.05 21.16 -18.65
CA VAL A 349 -20.12 20.86 -19.76
C VAL A 349 -18.91 21.81 -19.76
N GLN A 350 -17.69 21.25 -19.69
CA GLN A 350 -16.43 22.01 -19.77
C GLN A 350 -16.02 22.27 -21.24
N GLU A 351 -15.76 23.52 -21.60
CA GLU A 351 -15.37 23.90 -22.98
C GLU A 351 -13.86 23.74 -23.26
N TYR A 352 -13.44 23.98 -24.50
CA TYR A 352 -12.01 24.02 -24.88
C TYR A 352 -11.40 25.36 -24.48
N LEU A 353 -10.44 25.34 -23.55
CA LEU A 353 -9.70 26.54 -23.13
C LEU A 353 -8.88 27.07 -24.31
N THR A 354 -9.25 28.24 -24.84
CA THR A 354 -8.54 28.87 -25.96
C THR A 354 -7.49 29.88 -25.48
N LEU A 355 -6.46 30.09 -26.30
CA LEU A 355 -5.43 31.11 -26.02
C LEU A 355 -6.02 32.52 -25.84
N GLU A 356 -6.99 32.92 -26.66
CA GLU A 356 -7.59 34.26 -26.57
C GLU A 356 -8.45 34.41 -25.29
N TYR A 357 -9.04 33.33 -24.78
CA TYR A 357 -9.69 33.30 -23.46
C TYR A 357 -8.69 33.49 -22.30
N CYS A 358 -7.48 32.91 -22.41
CA CYS A 358 -6.40 33.20 -21.47
C CYS A 358 -5.91 34.65 -21.58
N LYS A 359 -5.70 35.17 -22.80
CA LYS A 359 -5.26 36.56 -23.01
C LYS A 359 -6.21 37.60 -22.44
N SER A 360 -7.52 37.37 -22.56
CA SER A 360 -8.55 38.32 -22.11
C SER A 360 -8.69 38.38 -20.58
N ARG A 361 -8.29 37.32 -19.88
CA ARG A 361 -8.28 37.25 -18.41
C ARG A 361 -6.93 37.66 -17.79
N LEU A 362 -5.88 37.81 -18.60
CA LEU A 362 -4.59 38.32 -18.16
C LEU A 362 -4.60 39.85 -17.99
N ILE A 363 -4.56 40.29 -16.73
CA ILE A 363 -4.44 41.69 -16.32
C ILE A 363 -3.05 41.90 -15.69
N SER A 364 -2.27 42.84 -16.23
CA SER A 364 -1.02 43.35 -15.63
C SER A 364 -0.70 44.72 -16.26
N ARG A 365 0.06 45.57 -15.56
CA ARG A 365 0.40 46.92 -16.02
C ARG A 365 1.70 46.97 -16.82
N GLY A 366 1.85 48.06 -17.59
CA GLY A 366 3.06 48.41 -18.32
C GLY A 366 3.31 47.58 -19.57
N LEU A 367 4.43 47.85 -20.24
CA LEU A 367 4.88 47.12 -21.43
C LEU A 367 5.11 45.63 -21.15
N CYS A 368 5.32 45.26 -19.88
CA CYS A 368 5.37 43.88 -19.40
C CYS A 368 4.18 43.05 -19.88
N ARG A 369 2.97 43.62 -20.00
CA ARG A 369 1.80 42.90 -20.53
C ARG A 369 1.97 42.51 -22.01
N VAL A 370 2.68 43.31 -22.81
CA VAL A 370 2.92 43.03 -24.24
C VAL A 370 3.79 41.78 -24.38
N TRP A 371 4.88 41.71 -23.62
CA TRP A 371 5.77 40.54 -23.53
C TRP A 371 5.05 39.31 -22.95
N GLN A 372 4.32 39.48 -21.83
CA GLN A 372 3.57 38.42 -21.17
C GLN A 372 2.57 37.74 -22.11
N ILE A 373 1.87 38.49 -22.97
CA ILE A 373 0.90 37.94 -23.94
C ILE A 373 1.57 37.05 -25.00
N GLN A 374 2.85 37.25 -25.30
CA GLN A 374 3.61 36.39 -26.21
C GLN A 374 4.13 35.12 -25.53
N GLU A 375 4.63 35.22 -24.30
CA GLU A 375 5.10 34.05 -23.56
C GLU A 375 3.94 33.18 -23.04
N LEU A 376 2.81 33.80 -22.67
CA LEU A 376 1.54 33.10 -22.37
C LEU A 376 1.17 32.15 -23.52
N LYS A 377 1.41 32.53 -24.78
CA LYS A 377 1.19 31.66 -25.94
C LYS A 377 2.12 30.43 -25.92
N LYS A 378 3.42 30.62 -25.71
CA LYS A 378 4.39 29.49 -25.68
C LYS A 378 4.08 28.53 -24.51
N ILE A 379 3.74 29.09 -23.34
CA ILE A 379 3.36 28.33 -22.15
C ILE A 379 2.05 27.57 -22.39
N TYR A 380 1.04 28.22 -22.97
CA TYR A 380 -0.23 27.57 -23.36
C TYR A 380 0.00 26.43 -24.38
N GLU A 381 0.78 26.65 -25.44
CA GLU A 381 1.07 25.62 -26.44
C GLU A 381 1.83 24.42 -25.82
N TYR A 382 2.74 24.69 -24.89
CA TYR A 382 3.44 23.67 -24.09
C TYR A 382 2.50 22.90 -23.14
N LEU A 383 1.61 23.57 -22.40
CA LEU A 383 0.67 22.92 -21.47
C LEU A 383 -0.37 22.05 -22.21
N ASN A 384 -0.75 22.42 -23.44
CA ASN A 384 -1.55 21.56 -24.33
C ASN A 384 -0.72 20.33 -24.77
N MET A 385 0.52 20.52 -25.22
CA MET A 385 1.41 19.44 -25.67
C MET A 385 1.71 18.42 -24.56
N LYS A 386 2.01 18.89 -23.33
CA LYS A 386 2.23 18.03 -22.14
C LYS A 386 0.91 17.54 -21.52
N SER A 387 -0.24 17.90 -22.08
CA SER A 387 -1.57 17.43 -21.65
C SER A 387 -1.92 17.79 -20.20
N ILE A 388 -1.59 19.01 -19.79
CA ILE A 388 -1.97 19.60 -18.48
C ILE A 388 -3.33 20.31 -18.57
N VAL A 389 -3.69 20.80 -19.76
CA VAL A 389 -4.98 21.44 -20.07
C VAL A 389 -5.57 20.86 -21.37
N ASN A 390 -6.87 21.08 -21.62
CA ASN A 390 -7.60 20.59 -22.80
C ASN A 390 -7.54 19.06 -22.97
N ILE A 391 -7.62 18.34 -21.85
CA ILE A 391 -7.67 16.87 -21.81
C ILE A 391 -9.09 16.34 -21.65
N GLY A 392 -9.28 15.06 -22.03
CA GLY A 392 -10.51 14.31 -21.83
C GLY A 392 -11.43 14.36 -23.05
N LEU A 393 -12.72 14.50 -22.78
CA LEU A 393 -13.79 14.42 -23.76
C LEU A 393 -14.13 15.77 -24.42
N VAL A 394 -13.50 16.87 -24.01
CA VAL A 394 -13.72 18.22 -24.56
C VAL A 394 -13.70 18.25 -26.09
N LYS A 395 -14.66 19.00 -26.66
CA LYS A 395 -14.83 19.16 -28.10
C LYS A 395 -13.77 20.12 -28.67
N VAL A 396 -12.85 19.58 -29.47
CA VAL A 396 -11.80 20.35 -30.14
C VAL A 396 -12.41 21.29 -31.20
N PRO A 397 -12.05 22.60 -31.23
CA PRO A 397 -12.51 23.53 -32.26
C PRO A 397 -12.07 23.14 -33.68
N VAL A 398 -12.92 23.43 -34.66
CA VAL A 398 -12.69 23.20 -36.09
C VAL A 398 -12.77 24.55 -36.81
N PRO A 399 -11.83 24.91 -37.71
CA PRO A 399 -10.76 24.09 -38.25
C PRO A 399 -9.54 23.95 -37.34
N LEU A 400 -8.99 22.74 -37.25
CA LEU A 400 -7.61 22.51 -36.84
C LEU A 400 -6.69 23.03 -37.96
N VAL A 401 -6.31 24.31 -37.90
CA VAL A 401 -5.39 24.93 -38.87
C VAL A 401 -3.97 24.42 -38.63
N THR A 402 -3.67 23.25 -39.20
CA THR A 402 -2.32 22.67 -39.23
C THR A 402 -1.41 23.58 -40.05
N LYS A 403 -0.64 24.45 -39.38
CA LYS A 403 0.42 25.27 -40.00
C LYS A 403 1.50 24.42 -40.68
N PHE A 404 1.60 23.15 -40.31
CA PHE A 404 2.57 22.19 -40.82
C PHE A 404 2.18 21.73 -42.23
N ARG A 405 2.99 22.08 -43.23
CA ARG A 405 2.73 21.82 -44.67
C ARG A 405 2.62 20.33 -45.06
N ARG A 406 2.92 19.41 -44.13
CA ARG A 406 2.67 17.97 -44.23
C ARG A 406 2.39 17.45 -42.82
N SER A 407 1.13 17.18 -42.49
CA SER A 407 0.80 16.58 -41.19
C SER A 407 1.44 15.19 -41.07
N PRO A 408 2.12 14.88 -39.95
CA PRO A 408 2.63 13.54 -39.68
C PRO A 408 1.49 12.53 -39.52
N SER A 409 1.82 11.25 -39.71
CA SER A 409 0.89 10.13 -39.52
C SER A 409 1.38 9.21 -38.41
N VAL A 410 0.49 8.86 -37.49
CA VAL A 410 0.75 7.96 -36.37
C VAL A 410 -0.21 6.79 -36.44
N VAL A 411 0.32 5.57 -36.28
CA VAL A 411 -0.48 4.35 -36.13
C VAL A 411 -0.52 3.97 -34.66
N VAL A 412 -1.71 3.90 -34.07
CA VAL A 412 -1.93 3.43 -32.69
C VAL A 412 -2.46 2.01 -32.74
N ILE A 413 -1.91 1.10 -31.93
CA ILE A 413 -2.33 -0.31 -31.90
C ILE A 413 -2.90 -0.63 -30.51
N GLY A 414 -4.22 -0.89 -30.47
CA GLY A 414 -5.06 -1.10 -29.30
C GLY A 414 -6.00 0.08 -29.01
N ALA A 415 -7.31 -0.15 -29.06
CA ALA A 415 -8.39 0.78 -28.70
C ALA A 415 -8.76 0.75 -27.22
N GLY A 416 -7.86 0.25 -26.35
CA GLY A 416 -7.96 0.48 -24.91
C GLY A 416 -7.86 1.97 -24.59
N ILE A 417 -8.33 2.38 -23.40
CA ILE A 417 -8.36 3.80 -22.97
C ILE A 417 -7.03 4.55 -23.19
N SER A 418 -5.89 3.86 -23.09
CA SER A 418 -4.56 4.42 -23.37
C SER A 418 -4.35 4.82 -24.84
N GLY A 419 -4.68 3.93 -25.78
CA GLY A 419 -4.57 4.22 -27.21
C GLY A 419 -5.59 5.26 -27.68
N LEU A 420 -6.81 5.22 -27.12
CA LEU A 420 -7.84 6.23 -27.36
C LEU A 420 -7.41 7.61 -26.85
N ALA A 421 -6.85 7.71 -25.63
CA ALA A 421 -6.32 8.95 -25.08
C ALA A 421 -5.21 9.54 -25.96
N ALA A 422 -4.26 8.69 -26.39
CA ALA A 422 -3.18 9.10 -27.27
C ALA A 422 -3.69 9.58 -28.64
N ALA A 423 -4.62 8.83 -29.25
CA ALA A 423 -5.18 9.17 -30.55
C ALA A 423 -6.01 10.46 -30.52
N ARG A 424 -6.82 10.67 -29.47
CA ARG A 424 -7.60 11.90 -29.26
C ARG A 424 -6.70 13.11 -29.07
N GLN A 425 -5.63 12.98 -28.28
CA GLN A 425 -4.70 14.09 -28.03
C GLN A 425 -3.77 14.39 -29.21
N LEU A 426 -3.29 13.37 -29.93
CA LEU A 426 -2.55 13.59 -31.17
C LEU A 426 -3.42 14.30 -32.22
N ARG A 427 -4.70 13.91 -32.33
CA ARG A 427 -5.67 14.59 -33.19
C ARG A 427 -5.99 16.02 -32.73
N SER A 428 -6.12 16.30 -31.44
CA SER A 428 -6.32 17.68 -30.93
C SER A 428 -5.12 18.58 -31.23
N LEU A 429 -3.92 18.03 -31.25
CA LEU A 429 -2.68 18.69 -31.67
C LEU A 429 -2.49 18.73 -33.21
N GLY A 430 -3.45 18.25 -34.01
CA GLY A 430 -3.44 18.34 -35.48
C GLY A 430 -2.66 17.24 -36.23
N THR A 431 -2.30 16.15 -35.55
CA THR A 431 -1.64 14.97 -36.15
C THR A 431 -2.67 14.06 -36.84
N LYS A 432 -2.34 13.45 -37.98
CA LYS A 432 -3.17 12.37 -38.53
C LYS A 432 -2.93 11.09 -37.73
N VAL A 433 -3.99 10.50 -37.19
CA VAL A 433 -3.93 9.22 -36.47
C VAL A 433 -4.79 8.19 -37.18
N ILE A 434 -4.31 6.95 -37.25
CA ILE A 434 -5.10 5.75 -37.57
C ILE A 434 -4.93 4.81 -36.38
N LEU A 435 -6.02 4.22 -35.89
CA LEU A 435 -5.99 3.28 -34.76
C LEU A 435 -6.45 1.89 -35.22
N LEU A 436 -5.72 0.86 -34.82
CA LEU A 436 -5.96 -0.54 -35.16
C LEU A 436 -6.30 -1.32 -33.89
N GLU A 437 -7.44 -2.00 -33.85
CA GLU A 437 -7.91 -2.82 -32.74
C GLU A 437 -8.17 -4.25 -33.20
N ALA A 438 -7.72 -5.24 -32.42
CA ALA A 438 -7.86 -6.66 -32.76
C ALA A 438 -9.29 -7.18 -32.57
N LYS A 439 -10.07 -6.59 -31.66
CA LYS A 439 -11.47 -6.93 -31.40
C LYS A 439 -12.42 -6.15 -32.30
N ASN A 440 -13.68 -6.58 -32.31
CA ASN A 440 -14.83 -5.88 -32.90
C ASN A 440 -15.35 -4.70 -32.05
N ARG A 441 -14.67 -4.33 -30.95
CA ARG A 441 -15.09 -3.27 -30.01
C ARG A 441 -13.92 -2.50 -29.41
N PRO A 442 -14.10 -1.21 -29.03
CA PRO A 442 -13.11 -0.44 -28.30
C PRO A 442 -13.08 -0.80 -26.80
N GLY A 443 -12.29 -0.05 -26.02
CA GLY A 443 -12.23 -0.09 -24.55
C GLY A 443 -11.30 -1.16 -23.97
N GLY A 444 -11.19 -2.32 -24.63
CA GLY A 444 -10.32 -3.42 -24.20
C GLY A 444 -10.75 -3.97 -22.83
N ARG A 445 -9.96 -3.65 -21.79
CA ARG A 445 -10.21 -3.96 -20.36
C ARG A 445 -11.18 -2.98 -19.66
N MET A 446 -11.68 -1.96 -20.37
CA MET A 446 -12.89 -1.23 -20.01
C MET A 446 -14.01 -1.74 -20.91
N HIS A 447 -14.99 -2.41 -20.30
CA HIS A 447 -16.09 -3.09 -20.96
C HIS A 447 -17.16 -3.41 -19.92
N ASP A 448 -18.39 -2.94 -20.15
CA ASP A 448 -19.55 -3.32 -19.35
C ASP A 448 -20.35 -4.45 -20.01
N ASP A 449 -21.07 -5.17 -19.17
CA ASP A 449 -22.21 -6.00 -19.53
C ASP A 449 -23.49 -5.31 -19.04
N LEU A 450 -24.60 -5.52 -19.77
CA LEU A 450 -25.91 -4.91 -19.47
C LEU A 450 -27.00 -5.97 -19.23
N SER A 451 -26.68 -7.27 -19.33
CA SER A 451 -27.63 -8.38 -19.21
C SER A 451 -28.38 -8.43 -17.88
N LEU A 452 -27.76 -7.98 -16.78
CA LEU A 452 -28.41 -7.93 -15.47
C LEU A 452 -29.36 -6.71 -15.29
N GLY A 453 -29.49 -5.84 -16.29
CA GLY A 453 -30.32 -4.63 -16.25
C GLY A 453 -29.60 -3.38 -15.75
N ILE A 454 -28.33 -3.49 -15.33
CA ILE A 454 -27.44 -2.39 -14.95
C ILE A 454 -26.05 -2.58 -15.57
N PRO A 455 -25.21 -1.52 -15.67
CA PRO A 455 -23.83 -1.61 -16.13
C PRO A 455 -22.93 -2.38 -15.16
N VAL A 456 -22.68 -3.65 -15.46
CA VAL A 456 -21.70 -4.49 -14.76
C VAL A 456 -20.38 -4.45 -15.53
N GLY A 457 -19.44 -3.63 -15.08
CA GLY A 457 -18.09 -3.57 -15.65
C GLY A 457 -17.39 -4.91 -15.51
N ARG A 458 -17.33 -5.71 -16.58
CA ARG A 458 -16.53 -6.95 -16.66
C ARG A 458 -15.06 -6.67 -16.34
N GLY A 459 -14.58 -5.46 -16.65
CA GLY A 459 -13.23 -5.00 -16.35
C GLY A 459 -13.17 -3.89 -15.30
N ALA A 460 -12.46 -2.81 -15.61
CA ALA A 460 -12.29 -1.68 -14.69
C ALA A 460 -13.60 -0.87 -14.50
N GLN A 461 -13.97 -0.61 -13.25
CA GLN A 461 -15.14 0.22 -12.86
C GLN A 461 -14.93 1.00 -11.55
N LEU A 462 -13.81 0.76 -10.82
CA LEU A 462 -13.44 1.49 -9.60
C LEU A 462 -12.43 2.59 -9.94
N ILE A 463 -12.74 3.81 -9.52
CA ILE A 463 -11.89 5.01 -9.60
C ILE A 463 -11.10 5.09 -8.29
N THR A 464 -9.80 4.82 -8.33
CA THR A 464 -8.89 4.86 -7.18
C THR A 464 -8.42 6.30 -6.93
N GLY A 465 -9.13 7.00 -6.04
CA GLY A 465 -8.87 8.40 -5.70
C GLY A 465 -9.49 9.36 -6.73
N MET A 466 -10.36 10.25 -6.27
CA MET A 466 -11.12 11.17 -7.13
C MET A 466 -10.40 12.46 -7.48
N ILE A 467 -9.60 13.02 -6.56
CA ILE A 467 -9.02 14.37 -6.70
C ILE A 467 -7.94 14.35 -7.78
N ASN A 468 -8.00 15.32 -8.70
CA ASN A 468 -7.21 15.47 -9.93
C ASN A 468 -7.30 14.29 -10.92
N ASN A 469 -8.16 13.30 -10.70
CA ASN A 469 -8.17 12.07 -11.50
C ASN A 469 -8.83 12.32 -12.88
N PRO A 470 -8.11 12.17 -14.01
CA PRO A 470 -8.67 12.42 -15.34
C PRO A 470 -9.91 11.61 -15.72
N ILE A 471 -10.18 10.47 -15.07
CA ILE A 471 -11.43 9.75 -15.27
C ILE A 471 -12.61 10.54 -14.70
N VAL A 472 -12.48 11.13 -13.51
CA VAL A 472 -13.53 11.98 -12.90
C VAL A 472 -13.77 13.24 -13.73
N ILE A 473 -12.69 13.83 -14.27
CA ILE A 473 -12.79 14.95 -15.23
C ILE A 473 -13.65 14.54 -16.44
N MET A 474 -13.37 13.38 -17.06
CA MET A 474 -14.16 12.88 -18.20
C MET A 474 -15.60 12.51 -17.82
N CYS A 475 -15.84 11.94 -16.63
CA CYS A 475 -17.19 11.65 -16.16
C CYS A 475 -18.02 12.94 -16.05
N ASN A 476 -17.46 14.02 -15.52
CA ASN A 476 -18.15 15.30 -15.45
C ASN A 476 -18.36 15.92 -16.84
N GLN A 477 -17.34 15.89 -17.71
CA GLN A 477 -17.43 16.37 -19.10
C GLN A 477 -18.52 15.67 -19.95
N ALA A 478 -18.91 14.45 -19.60
CA ALA A 478 -19.96 13.67 -20.28
C ALA A 478 -21.22 13.41 -19.44
N ASN A 479 -21.33 14.01 -18.24
CA ASN A 479 -22.44 13.78 -17.30
C ASN A 479 -22.68 12.28 -16.99
N ILE A 480 -21.61 11.55 -16.69
CA ILE A 480 -21.61 10.12 -16.34
C ILE A 480 -21.52 9.96 -14.82
N SER A 481 -22.48 9.26 -14.24
CA SER A 481 -22.62 9.09 -12.79
C SER A 481 -21.55 8.17 -12.20
N TYR A 482 -21.04 8.56 -11.02
CA TYR A 482 -20.22 7.73 -10.15
C TYR A 482 -20.62 7.95 -8.69
N ARG A 483 -20.46 6.92 -7.86
CA ARG A 483 -20.75 6.91 -6.42
C ARG A 483 -19.44 6.89 -5.62
N PRO A 484 -19.11 7.92 -4.83
CA PRO A 484 -18.05 7.83 -3.82
C PRO A 484 -18.34 6.70 -2.83
N LEU A 485 -17.30 5.94 -2.48
CA LEU A 485 -17.37 4.76 -1.62
C LEU A 485 -16.88 5.12 -0.21
N HIS A 486 -17.59 4.63 0.81
CA HIS A 486 -17.29 4.93 2.21
C HIS A 486 -16.27 3.95 2.79
N ARG A 487 -15.56 4.34 3.86
CA ARG A 487 -14.56 3.49 4.51
C ARG A 487 -15.16 2.30 5.29
N GLU A 488 -16.46 2.34 5.56
CA GLU A 488 -17.18 1.28 6.27
C GLU A 488 -17.25 0.01 5.41
N CYS A 489 -16.66 -1.08 5.90
CA CYS A 489 -16.78 -2.42 5.34
C CYS A 489 -17.10 -3.39 6.47
N ALA A 490 -18.24 -4.08 6.39
CA ALA A 490 -18.58 -5.10 7.38
C ALA A 490 -17.91 -6.43 7.01
N MET A 491 -17.01 -6.94 7.86
CA MET A 491 -16.43 -8.27 7.68
C MET A 491 -17.41 -9.34 8.14
N MET A 492 -17.83 -10.22 7.23
CA MET A 492 -18.71 -11.36 7.51
C MET A 492 -17.87 -12.61 7.77
N ASP A 493 -18.07 -13.24 8.94
CA ASP A 493 -17.40 -14.49 9.31
C ASP A 493 -18.16 -15.69 8.75
N SER A 494 -17.59 -16.34 7.74
CA SER A 494 -18.16 -17.52 7.06
C SER A 494 -18.32 -18.76 7.94
N VAL A 495 -17.72 -18.82 9.13
CA VAL A 495 -17.93 -19.89 10.11
C VAL A 495 -19.04 -19.53 11.09
N LEU A 496 -19.18 -18.25 11.45
CA LEU A 496 -20.14 -17.79 12.46
C LEU A 496 -21.46 -17.24 11.88
N GLY A 497 -21.55 -17.01 10.56
CA GLY A 497 -22.77 -16.54 9.89
C GLY A 497 -23.23 -15.16 10.33
N LYS A 498 -22.29 -14.26 10.61
CA LYS A 498 -22.54 -12.91 11.16
C LYS A 498 -21.34 -11.99 10.97
N VAL A 499 -21.53 -10.70 11.24
CA VAL A 499 -20.44 -9.71 11.29
C VAL A 499 -19.40 -10.11 12.35
N MET A 500 -18.12 -10.02 11.96
CA MET A 500 -16.94 -10.23 12.78
C MET A 500 -16.93 -9.32 14.00
N ASN A 501 -16.27 -9.73 15.08
CA ASN A 501 -16.07 -8.84 16.22
C ASN A 501 -15.08 -7.73 15.81
N HIS A 502 -15.50 -6.46 15.86
CA HIS A 502 -14.67 -5.30 15.52
C HIS A 502 -13.29 -5.31 16.22
N ARG A 503 -13.15 -5.86 17.42
CA ARG A 503 -11.83 -5.99 18.07
C ARG A 503 -10.92 -6.98 17.34
N VAL A 504 -11.46 -8.11 16.88
CA VAL A 504 -10.71 -9.13 16.14
C VAL A 504 -10.29 -8.59 14.77
N ASP A 505 -11.23 -7.96 14.08
CA ASP A 505 -11.03 -7.29 12.79
C ASP A 505 -9.93 -6.22 12.88
N ARG A 506 -10.09 -5.24 13.77
CA ARG A 506 -9.10 -4.18 14.04
C ARG A 506 -7.72 -4.74 14.40
N ILE A 507 -7.64 -5.77 15.24
CA ILE A 507 -6.34 -6.35 15.65
C ILE A 507 -5.67 -7.10 14.47
N ALA A 508 -6.44 -7.68 13.54
CA ALA A 508 -5.91 -8.29 12.32
C ALA A 508 -5.40 -7.24 11.31
N ASP A 509 -6.09 -6.11 11.18
CA ASP A 509 -5.62 -4.95 10.41
C ASP A 509 -4.37 -4.30 11.03
N GLU A 510 -4.37 -4.02 12.34
CA GLU A 510 -3.22 -3.42 13.03
C GLU A 510 -1.95 -4.27 12.88
N HIS A 511 -2.03 -5.60 12.98
CA HIS A 511 -0.87 -6.46 12.74
C HIS A 511 -0.49 -6.61 11.27
N TRP A 512 -1.45 -6.57 10.34
CA TRP A 512 -1.16 -6.54 8.91
C TRP A 512 -0.36 -5.29 8.54
N ASN A 513 -0.79 -4.12 9.04
CA ASN A 513 -0.08 -2.85 8.86
C ASN A 513 1.28 -2.83 9.57
N CYS A 514 1.39 -3.35 10.81
CA CYS A 514 2.70 -3.50 11.47
C CYS A 514 3.67 -4.42 10.71
N ILE A 515 3.19 -5.45 10.01
CA ILE A 515 4.04 -6.26 9.11
C ILE A 515 4.54 -5.39 7.96
N HIS A 516 3.69 -4.59 7.33
CA HIS A 516 4.12 -3.64 6.30
C HIS A 516 5.13 -2.59 6.80
N ASP A 517 4.99 -2.08 8.03
CA ASP A 517 5.98 -1.19 8.65
C ASP A 517 7.34 -1.89 8.84
N ILE A 518 7.33 -3.13 9.34
CA ILE A 518 8.55 -3.95 9.51
C ILE A 518 9.21 -4.22 8.16
N LEU A 519 8.44 -4.49 7.10
CA LEU A 519 8.94 -4.64 5.73
C LEU A 519 9.50 -3.31 5.19
N GLY A 520 8.84 -2.19 5.47
CA GLY A 520 9.28 -0.83 5.14
C GLY A 520 10.62 -0.46 5.79
N HIS A 521 10.80 -0.86 7.05
CA HIS A 521 12.07 -0.71 7.77
C HIS A 521 13.15 -1.68 7.25
N TRP A 522 12.82 -2.93 6.98
CA TRP A 522 13.78 -3.92 6.45
C TRP A 522 14.32 -3.51 5.07
N ARG A 523 13.46 -3.08 4.14
CA ARG A 523 13.87 -2.74 2.76
C ARG A 523 14.76 -1.52 2.66
N SER A 524 14.65 -0.59 3.60
CA SER A 524 15.44 0.65 3.67
C SER A 524 16.82 0.44 4.30
N HIS A 525 16.95 -0.52 5.22
CA HIS A 525 18.20 -0.74 5.98
C HIS A 525 19.04 -1.94 5.51
N THR A 526 18.51 -2.81 4.65
CA THR A 526 19.22 -4.04 4.20
C THR A 526 19.54 -4.05 2.71
N LYS A 527 20.68 -4.67 2.37
CA LYS A 527 21.14 -4.87 0.97
C LYS A 527 20.97 -6.32 0.47
N GLY A 528 20.14 -7.11 1.17
CA GLY A 528 19.86 -8.50 0.80
C GLY A 528 19.07 -8.64 -0.52
N PRO A 529 19.05 -9.83 -1.13
CA PRO A 529 18.34 -10.08 -2.38
C PRO A 529 16.83 -9.88 -2.23
N ASP A 530 16.15 -9.68 -3.36
CA ASP A 530 14.69 -9.62 -3.41
C ASP A 530 14.06 -11.02 -3.20
N ARG A 531 12.85 -11.07 -2.61
CA ARG A 531 12.15 -12.30 -2.21
C ARG A 531 10.63 -12.18 -2.43
N SER A 532 9.94 -13.32 -2.39
CA SER A 532 8.48 -13.45 -2.28
C SER A 532 7.95 -12.65 -1.08
N LEU A 533 6.75 -12.06 -1.21
CA LEU A 533 6.06 -11.35 -0.13
C LEU A 533 5.56 -12.28 0.99
N MET A 534 5.41 -13.59 0.73
CA MET A 534 5.21 -14.62 1.76
C MET A 534 6.51 -15.03 2.48
N GLY A 535 7.68 -14.66 1.96
CA GLY A 535 8.98 -15.10 2.44
C GLY A 535 9.41 -16.45 1.84
N GLY A 536 10.21 -16.39 0.77
CA GLY A 536 10.63 -17.58 0.01
C GLY A 536 11.47 -18.61 0.77
N SER A 537 11.47 -19.85 0.27
CA SER A 537 12.16 -21.04 0.78
C SER A 537 13.70 -20.99 0.67
N GLY A 538 14.31 -19.97 1.25
CA GLY A 538 15.77 -19.75 1.25
C GLY A 538 16.27 -18.70 2.25
N ALA A 539 15.44 -18.28 3.22
CA ALA A 539 15.85 -17.34 4.27
C ALA A 539 16.74 -18.02 5.32
N SER A 540 18.04 -17.75 5.27
CA SER A 540 18.96 -17.97 6.39
C SER A 540 18.62 -17.02 7.55
N THR A 541 18.88 -17.45 8.78
CA THR A 541 18.35 -16.83 10.02
C THR A 541 18.84 -15.40 10.29
N VAL A 542 19.94 -14.96 9.69
CA VAL A 542 20.60 -13.69 10.05
C VAL A 542 19.78 -12.45 9.66
N ASP A 543 19.10 -12.48 8.51
CA ASP A 543 18.45 -11.29 7.91
C ASP A 543 17.26 -10.72 8.69
N LEU A 544 16.60 -11.54 9.52
CA LEU A 544 15.45 -11.11 10.35
C LEU A 544 15.82 -10.89 11.83
N PHE A 545 16.83 -11.61 12.34
CA PHE A 545 17.20 -11.54 13.76
C PHE A 545 17.62 -10.13 14.19
N VAL A 546 18.31 -9.38 13.32
CA VAL A 546 18.74 -8.00 13.57
C VAL A 546 17.55 -7.04 13.69
N VAL A 547 16.43 -7.29 12.97
CA VAL A 547 15.26 -6.40 12.97
C VAL A 547 14.40 -6.62 14.22
N ALA A 548 14.12 -7.86 14.60
CA ALA A 548 13.31 -8.17 15.78
C ALA A 548 13.93 -7.61 17.08
N LEU A 549 15.27 -7.62 17.19
CA LEU A 549 16.00 -7.13 18.35
C LEU A 549 15.87 -5.61 18.55
N VAL A 550 15.78 -4.83 17.47
CA VAL A 550 15.57 -3.36 17.56
C VAL A 550 14.13 -3.07 17.97
N SER A 551 13.14 -3.72 17.36
CA SER A 551 11.72 -3.50 17.68
C SER A 551 11.39 -3.76 19.15
N ILE A 552 11.92 -4.84 19.75
CA ILE A 552 11.69 -5.17 21.16
C ILE A 552 12.17 -4.04 22.08
N VAL A 553 13.34 -3.44 21.82
CA VAL A 553 13.86 -2.32 22.61
C VAL A 553 12.96 -1.10 22.47
N SER A 554 12.56 -0.73 21.25
CA SER A 554 11.70 0.43 20.99
C SER A 554 10.33 0.30 21.69
N THR A 555 9.64 -0.83 21.55
CA THR A 555 8.31 -1.04 22.16
C THR A 555 8.38 -1.05 23.70
N PHE A 556 9.46 -1.61 24.28
CA PHE A 556 9.65 -1.66 25.73
C PHE A 556 9.84 -0.27 26.34
N PHE A 557 10.49 0.67 25.64
CA PHE A 557 10.57 2.07 26.08
C PHE A 557 9.22 2.80 25.96
N VAL A 558 8.46 2.61 24.87
CA VAL A 558 7.17 3.30 24.67
C VAL A 558 6.11 2.87 25.69
N MET A 559 5.94 1.57 25.95
CA MET A 559 4.96 1.10 26.94
C MET A 559 5.24 1.65 28.35
N ARG A 560 6.51 1.85 28.72
CA ARG A 560 6.89 2.32 30.05
C ARG A 560 6.59 3.79 30.32
N PHE A 561 6.25 4.58 29.31
CA PHE A 561 5.79 5.97 29.45
C PHE A 561 4.27 6.13 29.55
N ILE A 562 3.49 5.12 29.15
CA ILE A 562 2.02 5.22 29.07
C ILE A 562 1.33 4.57 30.28
N VAL A 563 1.87 3.46 30.80
CA VAL A 563 1.24 2.72 31.93
C VAL A 563 1.72 3.25 33.28
N ALA A 564 1.23 4.42 33.67
CA ALA A 564 1.65 5.14 34.88
C ALA A 564 0.50 5.73 35.74
N GLN A 565 -0.66 5.08 35.80
CA GLN A 565 -1.67 5.33 36.85
C GLN A 565 -2.25 4.02 37.42
N PRO A 566 -2.42 3.90 38.76
CA PRO A 566 -3.01 2.72 39.39
C PRO A 566 -4.50 2.91 39.71
N THR A 567 -5.38 2.13 39.07
CA THR A 567 -6.81 2.08 39.44
C THR A 567 -7.28 0.64 39.69
N THR A 568 -7.70 0.42 40.95
CA THR A 568 -8.56 -0.64 41.50
C THR A 568 -8.81 -1.89 40.64
N VAL A 569 -8.05 -2.96 40.90
CA VAL A 569 -8.32 -4.30 40.36
C VAL A 569 -9.59 -4.89 40.96
N GLN A 570 -10.69 -4.86 40.22
CA GLN A 570 -11.78 -5.83 40.43
C GLN A 570 -11.39 -7.18 39.80
N LYS A 571 -11.50 -8.26 40.56
CA LYS A 571 -11.29 -9.63 40.04
C LYS A 571 -12.45 -10.05 39.13
N LEU A 572 -12.34 -9.80 37.83
CA LEU A 572 -13.01 -10.67 36.85
C LEU A 572 -12.16 -11.94 36.69
N GLN A 573 -12.78 -13.10 36.81
CA GLN A 573 -12.16 -14.36 36.38
C GLN A 573 -12.17 -14.41 34.86
N LEU A 574 -10.98 -14.36 34.26
CA LEU A 574 -10.78 -14.70 32.86
C LEU A 574 -11.06 -16.19 32.68
N VAL A 575 -12.14 -16.52 31.96
CA VAL A 575 -12.35 -17.88 31.43
C VAL A 575 -11.37 -18.06 30.27
N SER A 576 -10.29 -18.80 30.53
CA SER A 576 -9.26 -19.11 29.54
C SER A 576 -9.73 -20.26 28.64
N ASN A 577 -10.30 -19.94 27.47
CA ASN A 577 -10.67 -20.93 26.46
C ASN A 577 -9.45 -21.78 26.06
N TYR A 578 -9.59 -23.11 26.12
CA TYR A 578 -8.52 -24.04 25.81
C TYR A 578 -8.19 -24.09 24.30
N ASN A 579 -6.90 -24.06 23.94
CA ASN A 579 -6.50 -24.17 22.54
C ASN A 579 -6.42 -25.64 22.07
N HIS A 580 -7.47 -26.09 21.38
CA HIS A 580 -7.54 -27.43 20.77
C HIS A 580 -6.62 -27.62 19.54
N THR A 581 -5.86 -26.60 19.10
CA THR A 581 -4.99 -26.69 17.91
C THR A 581 -3.96 -27.81 18.05
N GLN A 582 -4.20 -28.90 17.33
CA GLN A 582 -3.24 -29.97 17.19
C GLN A 582 -2.06 -29.53 16.31
N LEU A 583 -0.85 -30.00 16.65
CA LEU A 583 0.37 -29.46 16.06
C LEU A 583 0.83 -30.19 14.78
N TYR A 584 0.06 -31.16 14.27
CA TYR A 584 0.33 -31.96 13.07
C TYR A 584 -0.30 -31.42 11.78
N LYS A 585 0.06 -32.01 10.63
CA LYS A 585 -0.65 -31.84 9.35
C LYS A 585 -0.50 -33.11 8.51
N ALA A 586 -1.62 -33.73 8.17
CA ALA A 586 -1.67 -34.80 7.19
C ALA A 586 -1.29 -34.27 5.79
N ARG A 587 -0.46 -35.01 5.06
CA ARG A 587 -0.08 -34.74 3.67
C ARG A 587 -0.56 -35.92 2.81
N ILE A 588 -1.65 -35.73 2.09
CA ILE A 588 -2.19 -36.75 1.17
C ILE A 588 -1.33 -36.75 -0.10
N LEU A 589 -0.90 -37.94 -0.51
CA LEU A 589 -0.07 -38.18 -1.70
C LEU A 589 -0.94 -38.47 -2.95
N ASP A 590 -0.33 -38.47 -4.13
CA ASP A 590 -1.03 -38.71 -5.41
C ASP A 590 -1.70 -40.10 -5.49
N ASN A 591 -1.17 -41.09 -4.78
CA ASN A 591 -1.76 -42.43 -4.64
C ASN A 591 -2.83 -42.52 -3.53
N LYS A 592 -3.16 -41.40 -2.87
CA LYS A 592 -4.04 -41.24 -1.71
C LYS A 592 -3.51 -41.75 -0.36
N ASP A 593 -2.26 -42.20 -0.28
CA ASP A 593 -1.62 -42.48 1.02
C ASP A 593 -1.49 -41.18 1.84
N ILE A 594 -1.43 -41.31 3.17
CA ILE A 594 -1.43 -40.18 4.10
C ILE A 594 -0.10 -40.16 4.86
N GLU A 595 0.67 -39.09 4.69
CA GLU A 595 1.90 -38.84 5.47
C GLU A 595 1.66 -37.93 6.68
N PHE A 596 2.29 -38.27 7.79
CA PHE A 596 2.38 -37.48 9.01
C PHE A 596 3.84 -37.32 9.42
N ASP A 597 4.30 -36.09 9.65
CA ASP A 597 5.60 -35.85 10.28
C ASP A 597 5.47 -36.08 11.80
N PHE A 598 6.44 -36.76 12.42
CA PHE A 598 6.46 -37.00 13.87
C PHE A 598 7.84 -36.75 14.49
N LEU A 599 7.83 -36.52 15.81
CA LEU A 599 9.00 -36.29 16.65
C LEU A 599 9.06 -37.35 17.75
N LEU A 600 10.27 -37.85 18.03
CA LEU A 600 10.61 -38.62 19.23
C LEU A 600 11.52 -37.80 20.15
N VAL A 601 11.48 -38.09 21.45
CA VAL A 601 12.41 -37.54 22.46
C VAL A 601 13.04 -38.66 23.29
N SER A 602 14.29 -38.49 23.70
CA SER A 602 15.06 -39.51 24.42
C SER A 602 15.11 -39.28 25.92
N ASP A 603 14.96 -40.35 26.68
CA ASP A 603 15.65 -40.48 27.95
C ASP A 603 17.10 -40.92 27.68
N LEU A 604 18.07 -40.16 28.18
CA LEU A 604 19.50 -40.48 28.09
C LEU A 604 20.08 -40.91 29.44
N ASP A 605 19.26 -41.02 30.49
CA ASP A 605 19.67 -41.47 31.80
C ASP A 605 20.89 -40.66 32.30
N HIS A 606 21.96 -41.30 32.77
CA HIS A 606 23.22 -40.62 33.12
C HIS A 606 24.01 -40.01 31.93
N GLU A 607 23.72 -40.38 30.67
CA GLU A 607 24.36 -39.83 29.47
C GLU A 607 23.78 -38.46 29.05
N SER A 608 22.68 -38.02 29.69
CA SER A 608 22.13 -36.67 29.53
C SER A 608 23.14 -35.57 29.86
N LYS A 609 24.12 -35.83 30.72
CA LYS A 609 25.00 -34.81 31.31
C LYS A 609 26.21 -34.47 30.43
N VAL A 610 26.13 -33.33 29.74
CA VAL A 610 27.22 -32.79 28.90
C VAL A 610 28.31 -32.10 29.73
N SER A 611 27.95 -31.42 30.83
CA SER A 611 28.92 -30.73 31.69
C SER A 611 28.48 -30.65 33.15
N SER A 612 29.21 -29.91 33.98
CA SER A 612 28.79 -29.60 35.35
C SER A 612 27.55 -28.69 35.44
N LYS A 613 27.13 -28.07 34.32
CA LYS A 613 26.00 -27.13 34.23
C LYS A 613 25.07 -27.36 33.05
N LEU A 614 25.26 -28.40 32.24
CA LEU A 614 24.49 -28.61 31.01
C LEU A 614 24.07 -30.07 30.87
N TRP A 615 22.76 -30.26 30.66
CA TRP A 615 22.13 -31.54 30.37
C TRP A 615 21.36 -31.44 29.06
N GLN A 616 21.31 -32.53 28.30
CA GLN A 616 20.70 -32.60 26.98
C GLN A 616 19.82 -33.85 26.80
N SER A 617 18.83 -33.75 25.91
CA SER A 617 18.03 -34.85 25.39
C SER A 617 18.09 -34.84 23.87
N LEU A 618 18.29 -36.00 23.24
CA LEU A 618 18.22 -36.15 21.80
C LEU A 618 16.77 -36.23 21.33
N THR A 619 16.45 -35.52 20.26
CA THR A 619 15.19 -35.66 19.54
C THR A 619 15.44 -36.13 18.11
N LYS A 620 14.52 -36.95 17.59
CA LYS A 620 14.61 -37.59 16.28
C LYS A 620 13.32 -37.38 15.48
N ARG A 621 13.43 -37.17 14.17
CA ARG A 621 12.27 -36.94 13.29
C ARG A 621 12.05 -38.09 12.31
N GLY A 622 10.80 -38.48 12.15
CA GLY A 622 10.36 -39.44 11.15
C GLY A 622 9.14 -38.95 10.36
N VAL A 623 8.78 -39.72 9.35
CA VAL A 623 7.52 -39.64 8.61
C VAL A 623 6.82 -40.99 8.75
N LEU A 624 5.57 -40.98 9.19
CA LEU A 624 4.66 -42.11 9.08
C LEU A 624 3.88 -41.97 7.78
N ARG A 625 3.91 -42.99 6.91
CA ARG A 625 3.04 -43.08 5.72
C ARG A 625 2.05 -44.21 5.94
N LEU A 626 0.76 -43.87 6.01
CA LEU A 626 -0.35 -44.81 6.11
C LEU A 626 -0.97 -45.00 4.72
N SER A 627 -1.28 -46.25 4.34
CA SER A 627 -1.90 -46.53 3.04
C SER A 627 -3.31 -45.93 2.91
N ALA A 628 -3.76 -45.67 1.69
CA ALA A 628 -5.09 -45.12 1.41
C ALA A 628 -6.27 -45.95 1.96
N ASP A 629 -6.07 -47.24 2.18
CA ASP A 629 -7.02 -48.20 2.79
C ASP A 629 -6.80 -48.40 4.30
N GLN A 630 -5.83 -47.69 4.89
CA GLN A 630 -5.35 -47.78 6.27
C GLN A 630 -4.83 -49.17 6.71
N ALA A 631 -4.71 -50.13 5.78
CA ALA A 631 -4.33 -51.51 6.08
C ALA A 631 -2.81 -51.74 6.24
N LYS A 632 -1.97 -50.74 5.92
CA LYS A 632 -0.50 -50.81 5.98
C LYS A 632 0.10 -49.48 6.42
N ALA A 633 1.13 -49.55 7.27
CA ALA A 633 1.91 -48.39 7.66
C ALA A 633 3.40 -48.57 7.33
N PHE A 634 4.09 -47.47 7.07
CA PHE A 634 5.53 -47.41 6.80
C PHE A 634 6.14 -46.23 7.56
N VAL A 635 7.39 -46.37 8.02
CA VAL A 635 8.12 -45.32 8.74
C VAL A 635 9.44 -45.01 8.03
N GLU A 636 9.66 -43.73 7.74
CA GLU A 636 10.87 -43.21 7.09
C GLU A 636 11.57 -42.20 8.00
N TRP A 637 12.85 -42.41 8.31
CA TRP A 637 13.65 -41.54 9.19
C TRP A 637 14.32 -40.41 8.40
N LYS A 638 14.27 -39.17 8.92
CA LYS A 638 14.88 -38.01 8.23
C LYS A 638 16.37 -37.91 8.54
N THR A 639 17.19 -37.73 7.51
CA THR A 639 18.66 -37.68 7.60
C THR A 639 19.21 -36.36 8.15
N ASP A 640 18.39 -35.29 8.14
CA ASP A 640 18.68 -33.95 8.64
C ASP A 640 17.78 -33.56 9.84
N GLY A 641 17.10 -34.56 10.44
CA GLY A 641 15.98 -34.33 11.34
C GLY A 641 16.33 -34.10 12.82
N ASP A 642 17.48 -34.59 13.26
CA ASP A 642 17.80 -34.79 14.68
C ASP A 642 18.42 -33.53 15.33
N PHE A 643 18.11 -33.30 16.61
CA PHE A 643 18.65 -32.16 17.37
C PHE A 643 18.59 -32.39 18.89
N PHE A 644 19.38 -31.65 19.67
CA PHE A 644 19.40 -31.73 21.12
C PHE A 644 18.58 -30.61 21.78
N LEU A 645 17.66 -31.01 22.68
CA LEU A 645 17.07 -30.13 23.70
C LEU A 645 18.08 -29.99 24.86
N ASN A 646 18.10 -28.84 25.55
CA ASN A 646 19.12 -28.54 26.56
C ASN A 646 18.54 -27.81 27.79
N THR A 647 19.14 -28.00 28.96
CA THR A 647 18.84 -27.23 30.20
C THR A 647 20.08 -27.04 31.08
N GLU A 648 20.09 -25.97 31.89
CA GLU A 648 21.03 -25.80 33.00
C GLU A 648 20.41 -26.18 34.37
N ILE A 649 19.09 -26.41 34.41
CA ILE A 649 18.35 -26.73 35.64
C ILE A 649 18.42 -28.25 35.88
N SER A 650 18.90 -28.68 37.04
CA SER A 650 18.97 -30.11 37.39
C SER A 650 18.60 -30.43 38.84
N SER A 651 18.24 -31.68 39.06
CA SER A 651 17.81 -32.25 40.34
C SER A 651 18.73 -33.42 40.67
N GLY A 652 19.43 -33.36 41.80
CA GLY A 652 20.48 -34.34 42.14
C GLY A 652 21.64 -34.42 41.14
N GLY A 653 21.75 -33.46 40.19
CA GLY A 653 22.73 -33.48 39.10
C GLY A 653 22.33 -34.31 37.87
N ARG A 654 21.04 -34.65 37.72
CA ARG A 654 20.36 -35.28 36.56
C ARG A 654 19.23 -34.37 36.04
N ALA A 655 18.96 -34.40 34.73
CA ALA A 655 17.94 -33.61 34.01
C ALA A 655 17.94 -33.96 32.51
N MET A 656 16.92 -33.50 31.76
CA MET A 656 16.70 -33.82 30.33
C MET A 656 16.52 -35.33 30.08
N GLU A 657 15.89 -35.99 31.04
CA GLU A 657 15.47 -37.39 30.99
C GLU A 657 13.96 -37.34 30.75
N LEU A 658 13.57 -37.35 29.47
CA LEU A 658 12.28 -36.86 28.98
C LEU A 658 11.37 -38.01 28.51
N SER A 659 10.33 -38.31 29.30
CA SER A 659 9.58 -39.56 29.16
C SER A 659 8.48 -39.56 28.08
N ASP A 660 7.71 -38.48 27.91
CA ASP A 660 6.62 -38.44 26.91
C ASP A 660 6.48 -37.07 26.22
N LEU A 661 5.75 -37.02 25.09
CA LEU A 661 5.44 -35.83 24.31
C LEU A 661 3.92 -35.67 24.12
N ALA A 662 3.37 -34.54 24.53
CA ALA A 662 1.96 -34.22 24.36
C ALA A 662 1.72 -32.84 23.74
N VAL A 663 0.62 -32.71 23.01
CA VAL A 663 0.13 -31.42 22.48
C VAL A 663 -0.99 -30.89 23.38
N PHE A 664 -0.65 -29.95 24.25
CA PHE A 664 -1.57 -29.38 25.23
C PHE A 664 -1.69 -27.88 25.06
N ASP A 665 -2.93 -27.37 24.92
CA ASP A 665 -3.20 -25.94 24.72
C ASP A 665 -2.32 -25.35 23.58
N GLY A 666 -2.26 -26.04 22.44
CA GLY A 666 -1.43 -25.70 21.27
C GLY A 666 0.09 -25.68 21.50
N ARG A 667 0.59 -26.15 22.64
CA ARG A 667 2.01 -26.25 22.97
C ARG A 667 2.48 -27.70 22.84
N LEU A 668 3.71 -27.90 22.36
CA LEU A 668 4.37 -29.21 22.44
C LEU A 668 5.09 -29.27 23.78
N LEU A 669 4.68 -30.19 24.65
CA LEU A 669 5.21 -30.33 26.00
C LEU A 669 5.88 -31.70 26.20
N SER A 670 6.87 -31.73 27.07
CA SER A 670 7.48 -32.96 27.61
C SER A 670 7.71 -32.81 29.11
N VAL A 671 7.79 -33.91 29.85
CA VAL A 671 8.10 -33.91 31.30
C VAL A 671 9.46 -34.56 31.54
N ASP A 672 10.25 -33.95 32.42
CA ASP A 672 11.52 -34.45 32.93
C ASP A 672 11.30 -35.20 34.24
N ASP A 673 11.65 -36.49 34.28
CA ASP A 673 11.30 -37.40 35.38
C ASP A 673 12.15 -37.21 36.66
N ARG A 674 13.24 -36.42 36.58
CA ARG A 674 14.17 -36.16 37.70
C ARG A 674 13.94 -34.82 38.35
N THR A 675 13.70 -33.80 37.52
CA THR A 675 13.39 -32.44 37.94
C THR A 675 11.90 -32.25 38.18
N GLY A 676 11.03 -33.10 37.61
CA GLY A 676 9.57 -32.92 37.62
C GLY A 676 9.12 -31.71 36.81
N ILE A 677 9.96 -31.17 35.92
CA ILE A 677 9.64 -29.97 35.14
C ILE A 677 8.96 -30.39 33.84
N ILE A 678 7.80 -29.81 33.58
CA ILE A 678 7.19 -29.78 32.25
C ILE A 678 7.91 -28.70 31.43
N TYR A 679 8.55 -29.09 30.35
CA TYR A 679 9.21 -28.21 29.38
C TYR A 679 8.31 -27.98 28.17
N GLU A 680 8.18 -26.73 27.71
CA GLU A 680 7.63 -26.39 26.41
C GLU A 680 8.72 -26.42 25.33
N ILE A 681 8.53 -27.24 24.29
CA ILE A 681 9.50 -27.42 23.21
C ILE A 681 9.18 -26.46 22.07
N THR A 682 10.04 -25.44 21.89
CA THR A 682 9.94 -24.49 20.78
C THR A 682 11.28 -24.20 20.15
N ASN A 683 11.31 -24.03 18.81
CA ASN A 683 12.50 -23.62 18.05
C ASN A 683 13.75 -24.52 18.25
N ASN A 684 13.54 -25.81 18.51
CA ASN A 684 14.55 -26.81 18.90
C ASN A 684 15.15 -26.61 20.32
N GLU A 685 14.52 -25.82 21.18
CA GLU A 685 14.91 -25.55 22.57
C GLU A 685 13.78 -25.99 23.54
N ALA A 686 14.13 -26.24 24.80
CA ALA A 686 13.21 -26.65 25.86
C ALA A 686 13.10 -25.56 26.94
N TYR A 687 11.90 -25.01 27.12
CA TYR A 687 11.64 -23.91 28.05
C TYR A 687 10.88 -24.43 29.29
N PRO A 688 11.40 -24.28 30.53
CA PRO A 688 10.71 -24.77 31.72
C PRO A 688 9.40 -24.00 31.95
N TRP A 689 8.28 -24.71 32.11
CA TRP A 689 6.95 -24.11 32.28
C TRP A 689 6.34 -24.36 33.67
N VAL A 690 6.21 -25.61 34.10
CA VAL A 690 5.55 -26.00 35.36
C VAL A 690 6.42 -27.02 36.10
N PHE A 691 6.62 -26.84 37.40
CA PHE A 691 7.27 -27.81 38.28
C PHE A 691 6.22 -28.69 38.98
N LEU A 692 6.47 -29.99 39.01
CA LEU A 692 5.64 -31.01 39.65
C LEU A 692 6.41 -31.62 40.84
N SER A 693 5.92 -31.42 42.06
CA SER A 693 6.40 -32.08 43.27
C SER A 693 5.87 -33.52 43.38
N ASP A 694 6.67 -34.41 43.97
CA ASP A 694 6.38 -35.85 44.07
C ASP A 694 5.13 -36.18 44.94
N GLY A 695 4.52 -37.34 44.67
CA GLY A 695 3.38 -37.88 45.44
C GLY A 695 2.22 -36.90 45.64
N PRO A 696 1.76 -36.62 46.88
CA PRO A 696 0.69 -35.67 47.18
C PRO A 696 1.05 -34.19 46.95
N GLY A 697 2.26 -33.87 46.51
CA GLY A 697 2.67 -32.51 46.13
C GLY A 697 3.34 -31.68 47.22
N ASN A 698 3.39 -32.16 48.47
CA ASN A 698 4.08 -31.52 49.59
C ASN A 698 5.52 -32.03 49.80
N VAL A 699 6.13 -32.63 48.76
CA VAL A 699 7.44 -33.25 48.78
C VAL A 699 8.45 -32.39 47.99
N THR A 700 9.68 -32.25 48.48
CA THR A 700 10.74 -31.44 47.85
C THR A 700 11.42 -32.09 46.64
N LYS A 701 11.19 -33.39 46.42
CA LYS A 701 11.64 -34.15 45.25
C LYS A 701 10.76 -33.81 44.04
N GLY A 702 11.37 -33.70 42.86
CA GLY A 702 10.64 -33.67 41.59
C GLY A 702 9.83 -34.96 41.37
N PHE A 703 8.69 -34.83 40.72
CA PHE A 703 7.83 -35.95 40.37
C PHE A 703 8.40 -36.75 39.20
N LYS A 704 8.45 -38.08 39.35
CA LYS A 704 8.75 -38.99 38.22
C LYS A 704 7.48 -39.14 37.38
N GLY A 705 7.32 -38.24 36.40
CA GLY A 705 6.21 -38.27 35.44
C GLY A 705 6.64 -39.03 34.20
N GLU A 706 5.98 -40.16 33.92
CA GLU A 706 6.33 -41.05 32.81
C GLU A 706 5.49 -40.79 31.55
N TRP A 707 4.22 -40.39 31.72
CA TRP A 707 3.24 -40.31 30.62
C TRP A 707 2.44 -39.01 30.62
N LEU A 708 2.06 -38.56 29.41
CA LEU A 708 1.31 -37.32 29.18
C LEU A 708 0.07 -37.56 28.31
N THR A 709 -1.10 -37.16 28.80
CA THR A 709 -2.34 -37.19 28.00
C THR A 709 -3.28 -36.02 28.31
N ILE A 710 -4.23 -35.75 27.41
CA ILE A 710 -5.16 -34.62 27.51
C ILE A 710 -6.58 -35.15 27.69
N LYS A 711 -7.20 -34.82 28.83
CA LYS A 711 -8.62 -35.07 29.08
C LYS A 711 -9.30 -33.81 29.63
N GLY A 712 -10.45 -33.45 29.06
CA GLY A 712 -11.29 -32.36 29.57
C GLY A 712 -10.54 -31.04 29.77
N GLU A 713 -9.78 -30.61 28.76
CA GLU A 713 -8.96 -29.37 28.75
C GLU A 713 -7.82 -29.32 29.79
N HIS A 714 -7.54 -30.43 30.50
CA HIS A 714 -6.43 -30.55 31.44
C HIS A 714 -5.36 -31.54 30.95
N LEU A 715 -4.10 -31.27 31.30
CA LEU A 715 -2.98 -32.17 31.06
C LEU A 715 -2.84 -33.12 32.25
N TYR A 716 -2.92 -34.42 31.98
CA TYR A 716 -2.69 -35.49 32.94
C TYR A 716 -1.24 -35.95 32.78
N VAL A 717 -0.48 -35.85 33.87
CA VAL A 717 0.92 -36.31 33.98
C VAL A 717 0.96 -37.40 35.05
N GLY A 718 1.16 -38.65 34.67
CA GLY A 718 1.15 -39.77 35.61
C GLY A 718 2.53 -40.39 35.85
N GLY A 719 2.68 -41.06 36.99
CA GLY A 719 3.88 -41.84 37.33
C GLY A 719 3.76 -43.31 36.92
N LEU A 720 4.78 -44.09 37.30
CA LEU A 720 4.93 -45.54 37.03
C LEU A 720 3.69 -46.40 37.25
N GLY A 721 2.78 -45.99 38.14
CA GLY A 721 1.55 -46.73 38.44
C GLY A 721 1.74 -47.99 39.29
N LYS A 722 2.95 -48.25 39.82
CA LYS A 722 3.20 -49.26 40.83
C LYS A 722 3.65 -48.67 42.16
N GLU A 723 3.65 -49.50 43.19
CA GLU A 723 4.22 -49.19 44.50
C GLU A 723 5.73 -48.87 44.35
N TRP A 724 6.23 -47.84 45.06
CA TRP A 724 7.66 -47.61 45.15
C TRP A 724 8.29 -48.68 46.04
N THR A 725 9.33 -49.33 45.53
CA THR A 725 9.97 -50.49 46.14
C THR A 725 11.48 -50.34 46.19
N THR A 726 12.15 -51.14 47.01
CA THR A 726 13.60 -51.39 46.86
C THR A 726 13.91 -52.18 45.60
N THR A 727 15.19 -52.34 45.30
CA THR A 727 15.77 -53.18 44.23
C THR A 727 15.38 -54.66 44.33
N GLU A 728 15.02 -55.13 45.53
CA GLU A 728 14.54 -56.47 45.85
C GLU A 728 13.00 -56.55 45.94
N GLY A 729 12.30 -55.44 45.65
CA GLY A 729 10.85 -55.36 45.65
C GLY A 729 10.18 -55.16 47.02
N GLU A 730 10.91 -54.73 48.06
CA GLU A 730 10.28 -54.41 49.35
C GLU A 730 9.53 -53.07 49.29
N TYR A 731 8.30 -53.01 49.82
CA TYR A 731 7.45 -51.82 49.78
C TYR A 731 8.03 -50.63 50.56
N VAL A 732 7.88 -49.41 50.00
CA VAL A 732 8.31 -48.16 50.63
C VAL A 732 7.17 -47.13 50.70
N ASN A 733 6.51 -46.80 49.58
CA ASN A 733 5.43 -45.80 49.51
C ASN A 733 4.63 -45.87 48.19
N ASP A 734 3.47 -45.19 48.16
CA ASP A 734 2.57 -45.12 46.99
C ASP A 734 2.81 -43.88 46.08
N ASN A 735 3.89 -43.10 46.23
CA ASN A 735 4.09 -41.86 45.45
C ASN A 735 4.02 -42.02 43.91
N PRO A 736 4.52 -43.10 43.28
CA PRO A 736 4.47 -43.27 41.82
C PRO A 736 3.06 -43.61 41.29
N MET A 737 2.11 -43.90 42.19
CA MET A 737 0.69 -44.08 41.87
C MET A 737 -0.11 -42.76 41.91
N TRP A 738 0.56 -41.60 41.97
CA TRP A 738 -0.10 -40.30 41.84
C TRP A 738 -0.13 -39.81 40.38
N VAL A 739 -1.14 -39.02 40.06
CA VAL A 739 -1.28 -38.30 38.80
C VAL A 739 -1.43 -36.80 39.10
N LYS A 740 -0.81 -35.97 38.25
CA LYS A 740 -0.89 -34.51 38.30
C LYS A 740 -1.84 -34.06 37.20
N VAL A 741 -2.81 -33.22 37.54
CA VAL A 741 -3.76 -32.66 36.58
C VAL A 741 -3.50 -31.15 36.51
N VAL A 742 -2.94 -30.71 35.39
CA VAL A 742 -2.44 -29.35 35.19
C VAL A 742 -3.42 -28.56 34.29
N SER A 743 -3.85 -27.37 34.73
CA SER A 743 -4.69 -26.49 33.93
C SER A 743 -3.87 -25.77 32.83
N CYS A 744 -4.54 -25.19 31.83
CA CYS A 744 -3.89 -24.37 30.81
C CYS A 744 -3.07 -23.20 31.40
N ASN A 745 -3.49 -22.69 32.57
CA ASN A 745 -2.82 -21.63 33.34
C ASN A 745 -1.65 -22.13 34.21
N GLY A 746 -1.40 -23.45 34.25
CA GLY A 746 -0.30 -24.07 35.01
C GLY A 746 -0.65 -24.42 36.46
N GLU A 747 -1.94 -24.39 36.84
CA GLU A 747 -2.37 -24.80 38.18
C GLU A 747 -2.31 -26.32 38.31
N VAL A 748 -1.59 -26.84 39.31
CA VAL A 748 -1.40 -28.28 39.51
C VAL A 748 -2.36 -28.81 40.58
N LYS A 749 -3.15 -29.84 40.23
CA LYS A 749 -3.91 -30.66 41.18
C LYS A 749 -3.22 -32.02 41.32
N HIS A 750 -3.04 -32.50 42.55
CA HIS A 750 -2.45 -33.82 42.83
C HIS A 750 -3.57 -34.81 43.15
N ILE A 751 -3.65 -35.92 42.43
CA ILE A 751 -4.70 -36.94 42.61
C ILE A 751 -4.03 -38.30 42.82
N SER A 752 -4.41 -39.01 43.88
CA SER A 752 -3.99 -40.41 44.06
C SER A 752 -4.76 -41.29 43.09
N TRP A 753 -4.05 -42.05 42.27
CA TRP A 753 -4.58 -43.09 41.38
C TRP A 753 -4.26 -44.50 41.89
N ARG A 754 -3.81 -44.64 43.15
CA ARG A 754 -3.51 -45.91 43.82
C ARG A 754 -4.53 -47.00 43.52
N ASP A 755 -5.79 -46.75 43.85
CA ASP A 755 -6.86 -47.74 43.70
C ASP A 755 -7.38 -47.86 42.25
N VAL A 756 -6.97 -46.95 41.35
CA VAL A 756 -7.15 -47.06 39.89
C VAL A 756 -6.11 -48.04 39.33
N PHE A 757 -4.82 -47.82 39.58
CA PHE A 757 -3.76 -48.69 39.10
C PHE A 757 -3.88 -50.12 39.64
N ILE A 758 -4.32 -50.29 40.90
CA ILE A 758 -4.64 -51.62 41.44
C ILE A 758 -5.72 -52.31 40.60
N LYS A 759 -6.82 -51.63 40.23
CA LYS A 759 -7.87 -52.21 39.37
C LYS A 759 -7.36 -52.53 37.97
N VAL A 760 -6.59 -51.64 37.34
CA VAL A 760 -6.01 -51.84 36.00
C VAL A 760 -5.08 -53.06 36.00
N ARG A 761 -4.29 -53.25 37.08
CA ARG A 761 -3.45 -54.44 37.31
C ARG A 761 -4.27 -55.72 37.54
N SER A 762 -5.32 -55.66 38.36
CA SER A 762 -6.21 -56.81 38.58
C SER A 762 -7.02 -57.20 37.34
N ALA A 763 -7.38 -56.25 36.47
CA ALA A 763 -8.02 -56.54 35.18
C ALA A 763 -7.12 -57.34 34.24
N ALA A 764 -5.80 -57.09 34.28
CA ALA A 764 -4.79 -57.89 33.59
C ALA A 764 -4.50 -59.26 34.26
N GLY A 765 -5.22 -59.61 35.35
CA GLY A 765 -5.04 -60.86 36.09
C GLY A 765 -3.82 -60.88 37.02
N ILE A 766 -3.33 -59.71 37.44
CA ILE A 766 -2.11 -59.56 38.25
C ILE A 766 -2.49 -59.00 39.64
N GLU A 767 -1.88 -59.54 40.69
CA GLU A 767 -2.04 -59.08 42.07
C GLU A 767 -0.66 -58.83 42.71
N TYR A 768 -0.60 -57.91 43.68
CA TYR A 768 0.62 -57.64 44.46
C TYR A 768 1.06 -58.91 45.21
N PRO A 769 2.35 -59.33 45.16
CA PRO A 769 3.55 -58.56 44.82
C PRO A 769 3.89 -58.45 43.33
N GLY A 770 3.08 -59.01 42.43
CA GLY A 770 3.15 -58.74 40.99
C GLY A 770 2.88 -57.26 40.66
N TYR A 771 3.36 -56.81 39.51
CA TYR A 771 3.39 -55.41 39.13
C TYR A 771 3.19 -55.20 37.63
N MET A 772 2.79 -53.99 37.27
CA MET A 772 2.91 -53.44 35.93
C MET A 772 3.55 -52.06 36.02
N ILE A 773 4.24 -51.62 34.97
CA ILE A 773 4.77 -50.25 34.86
C ILE A 773 4.08 -49.55 33.71
N HIS A 774 3.59 -48.33 33.96
CA HIS A 774 2.81 -47.52 33.03
C HIS A 774 3.58 -46.27 32.61
N GLU A 775 3.86 -46.18 31.31
CA GLU A 775 4.56 -45.06 30.65
C GLU A 775 3.87 -44.67 29.33
N ALA A 776 3.04 -45.56 28.80
CA ALA A 776 2.30 -45.36 27.58
C ALA A 776 0.79 -45.38 27.89
N VAL A 777 0.20 -44.21 28.14
CA VAL A 777 -1.21 -44.04 28.55
C VAL A 777 -1.84 -42.86 27.82
N GLN A 778 -2.98 -43.07 27.13
CA GLN A 778 -3.74 -41.99 26.49
C GLN A 778 -5.24 -42.07 26.81
N TRP A 779 -5.89 -40.90 26.78
CA TRP A 779 -7.34 -40.75 26.78
C TRP A 779 -7.85 -40.54 25.35
N SER A 780 -8.82 -41.36 24.92
CA SER A 780 -9.50 -41.16 23.64
C SER A 780 -10.78 -40.35 23.81
N ASN A 781 -10.89 -39.25 23.05
CA ASN A 781 -12.13 -38.47 22.99
C ASN A 781 -13.16 -39.06 22.00
N PHE A 782 -12.74 -39.93 21.07
CA PHE A 782 -13.67 -40.67 20.20
C PHE A 782 -14.35 -41.81 20.97
N HIS A 783 -13.57 -42.63 21.67
CA HIS A 783 -14.08 -43.80 22.40
C HIS A 783 -14.61 -43.48 23.80
N GLN A 784 -14.27 -42.30 24.36
CA GLN A 784 -14.54 -41.92 25.76
C GLN A 784 -14.00 -42.96 26.76
N LYS A 785 -12.78 -43.45 26.48
CA LYS A 785 -12.09 -44.51 27.22
C LYS A 785 -10.62 -44.16 27.46
N TRP A 786 -10.05 -44.72 28.52
CA TRP A 786 -8.60 -44.73 28.78
C TRP A 786 -7.96 -45.96 28.13
N PHE A 787 -6.77 -45.77 27.55
CA PHE A 787 -6.00 -46.82 26.88
C PHE A 787 -4.61 -46.88 27.52
N PHE A 788 -4.24 -48.03 28.09
CA PHE A 788 -2.95 -48.27 28.75
C PHE A 788 -2.17 -49.36 28.00
N LEU A 789 -0.92 -49.06 27.67
CA LEU A 789 0.09 -50.00 27.19
C LEU A 789 1.18 -50.14 28.28
N PRO A 790 1.11 -51.11 29.20
CA PRO A 790 2.13 -51.24 30.24
C PRO A 790 3.50 -51.64 29.65
N ARG A 791 4.56 -50.89 29.99
CA ARG A 791 5.96 -51.18 29.63
C ARG A 791 6.36 -52.57 30.11
N ARG A 792 6.13 -52.80 31.40
CA ARG A 792 6.49 -54.03 32.12
C ARG A 792 5.27 -54.69 32.71
N VAL A 793 5.22 -56.03 32.70
CA VAL A 793 4.10 -56.85 33.15
C VAL A 793 4.65 -58.11 33.83
N SER A 794 4.36 -58.30 35.12
CA SER A 794 4.92 -59.42 35.90
C SER A 794 4.00 -59.93 37.01
N ASN A 795 3.80 -61.25 37.05
CA ASN A 795 3.24 -61.96 38.22
C ASN A 795 4.29 -62.28 39.30
N GLU A 796 5.59 -62.16 38.99
CA GLU A 796 6.66 -62.25 39.99
C GLU A 796 6.85 -60.89 40.70
N LYS A 797 7.29 -60.94 41.96
CA LYS A 797 7.76 -59.77 42.73
C LYS A 797 8.81 -58.98 41.96
N TYR A 798 8.76 -57.65 42.07
CA TYR A 798 9.75 -56.74 41.46
C TYR A 798 11.18 -57.10 41.86
N SER A 799 12.07 -57.13 40.87
CA SER A 799 13.51 -57.20 41.05
C SER A 799 14.17 -56.59 39.82
N GLU A 800 15.08 -55.64 40.06
CA GLU A 800 15.73 -54.82 39.02
C GLU A 800 16.37 -55.67 37.91
N SER A 801 17.11 -56.72 38.28
CA SER A 801 17.78 -57.65 37.35
C SER A 801 16.85 -58.58 36.56
N LYS A 802 15.54 -58.58 36.85
CA LYS A 802 14.52 -59.31 36.09
C LYS A 802 13.65 -58.40 35.23
N ASP A 803 13.42 -57.15 35.66
CA ASP A 803 12.49 -56.21 35.05
C ASP A 803 12.77 -55.97 33.56
N GLU A 804 14.05 -55.85 33.19
CA GLU A 804 14.51 -55.74 31.80
C GLU A 804 13.89 -56.79 30.86
N THR A 805 13.54 -57.97 31.39
CA THR A 805 12.94 -59.11 30.65
C THR A 805 11.43 -59.29 30.92
N ARG A 806 10.71 -58.23 31.30
CA ARG A 806 9.26 -58.25 31.59
C ARG A 806 8.44 -57.37 30.64
N GLY A 807 8.92 -57.14 29.41
CA GLY A 807 8.22 -56.37 28.37
C GLY A 807 6.77 -56.83 28.14
N GLY A 808 5.83 -55.88 28.13
CA GLY A 808 4.40 -56.14 27.94
C GLY A 808 3.94 -56.11 26.48
N ASN A 809 2.95 -56.95 26.13
CA ASN A 809 2.19 -56.83 24.88
C ASN A 809 0.66 -56.75 25.10
N LEU A 810 0.24 -56.12 26.20
CA LEU A 810 -1.17 -55.90 26.52
C LEU A 810 -1.59 -54.48 26.12
N LEU A 811 -2.83 -54.35 25.66
CA LEU A 811 -3.56 -53.09 25.59
C LEU A 811 -4.77 -53.20 26.53
N ILE A 812 -4.80 -52.37 27.57
CA ILE A 812 -5.88 -52.36 28.56
C ILE A 812 -6.76 -51.15 28.29
N ILE A 813 -8.03 -51.38 27.99
CA ILE A 813 -8.99 -50.34 27.58
C ILE A 813 -10.06 -50.21 28.67
N CYS A 814 -10.11 -49.08 29.37
CA CYS A 814 -11.02 -48.85 30.50
C CYS A 814 -12.06 -47.76 30.20
N ASP A 815 -13.23 -47.88 30.83
CA ASP A 815 -14.28 -46.86 30.81
C ASP A 815 -13.83 -45.53 31.45
N GLU A 816 -14.56 -44.44 31.19
CA GLU A 816 -14.26 -43.11 31.74
C GLU A 816 -13.99 -43.09 33.26
N PRO A 817 -14.82 -43.71 34.13
CA PRO A 817 -14.63 -43.70 35.58
C PRO A 817 -13.59 -44.70 36.09
N LEU A 818 -12.93 -45.47 35.22
CA LEU A 818 -11.97 -46.53 35.58
C LEU A 818 -12.61 -47.55 36.56
N SER A 819 -13.82 -47.98 36.19
CA SER A 819 -14.66 -48.94 36.88
C SER A 819 -14.70 -50.30 36.17
N THR A 820 -14.58 -50.32 34.84
CA THR A 820 -14.51 -51.52 34.01
C THR A 820 -13.36 -51.41 33.00
N CYS A 821 -12.65 -52.51 32.79
CA CYS A 821 -11.48 -52.58 31.90
C CYS A 821 -11.51 -53.89 31.09
N GLU A 822 -11.19 -53.77 29.81
CA GLU A 822 -11.02 -54.84 28.83
C GLU A 822 -9.52 -55.03 28.54
N VAL A 823 -9.06 -56.27 28.32
CA VAL A 823 -7.64 -56.56 28.08
C VAL A 823 -7.47 -57.26 26.74
N VAL A 824 -6.88 -56.51 25.81
CA VAL A 824 -6.53 -56.93 24.45
C VAL A 824 -5.05 -57.33 24.41
N ARG A 825 -4.68 -58.28 23.55
CA ARG A 825 -3.27 -58.64 23.30
C ARG A 825 -2.82 -58.08 21.95
N VAL A 826 -1.74 -57.31 21.96
CA VAL A 826 -1.14 -56.72 20.76
C VAL A 826 -0.12 -57.69 20.18
N GLY A 827 -0.48 -58.35 19.07
CA GLY A 827 0.37 -59.33 18.39
C GLY A 827 0.88 -60.48 19.28
N GLU A 828 2.03 -61.03 18.90
CA GLU A 828 2.74 -62.07 19.66
C GLU A 828 3.88 -61.49 20.51
N LEU A 829 4.09 -62.04 21.71
CA LEU A 829 5.15 -61.60 22.63
C LEU A 829 6.51 -62.22 22.26
N ASN A 830 7.03 -61.86 21.10
CA ASN A 830 8.24 -62.46 20.52
C ASN A 830 9.56 -61.86 21.08
N HIS A 831 9.48 -60.75 21.83
CA HIS A 831 10.65 -60.05 22.40
C HIS A 831 10.43 -59.61 23.84
N LEU A 832 10.77 -60.47 24.82
CA LEU A 832 10.56 -60.23 26.26
C LEU A 832 11.26 -58.98 26.83
N ALA A 833 12.24 -58.41 26.13
CA ALA A 833 12.97 -57.22 26.58
C ALA A 833 12.28 -55.89 26.19
N ARG A 834 11.42 -55.90 25.17
CA ARG A 834 10.79 -54.68 24.63
C ARG A 834 9.52 -54.34 25.38
N GLY A 835 9.50 -53.18 26.02
CA GLY A 835 8.31 -52.61 26.65
C GLY A 835 7.82 -51.37 25.91
N PHE A 836 6.51 -51.14 25.89
CA PHE A 836 5.94 -49.89 25.38
C PHE A 836 6.33 -48.70 26.27
N SER A 837 6.86 -47.63 25.68
CA SER A 837 7.31 -46.43 26.39
C SER A 837 6.40 -45.22 26.19
N ALA A 838 5.79 -45.05 25.01
CA ALA A 838 4.68 -44.11 24.77
C ALA A 838 3.84 -44.54 23.56
N PHE A 839 2.70 -43.89 23.35
CA PHE A 839 1.95 -43.99 22.10
C PHE A 839 1.11 -42.75 21.80
N GLN A 840 0.74 -42.61 20.52
CA GLN A 840 -0.26 -41.65 20.06
C GLN A 840 -1.25 -42.35 19.12
N PHE A 841 -2.51 -41.91 19.15
CA PHE A 841 -3.48 -42.28 18.13
C PHE A 841 -3.11 -41.64 16.79
N ILE A 842 -3.22 -42.38 15.68
CA ILE A 842 -2.91 -41.86 14.35
C ILE A 842 -4.05 -40.91 13.92
N PRO A 843 -3.79 -39.63 13.63
CA PRO A 843 -4.87 -38.67 13.42
C PRO A 843 -5.67 -38.95 12.14
N GLY A 844 -7.00 -38.85 12.20
CA GLY A 844 -7.89 -39.19 11.08
C GLY A 844 -8.19 -40.69 10.96
N THR A 845 -7.99 -41.45 12.04
CA THR A 845 -8.39 -42.87 12.18
C THR A 845 -9.46 -43.06 13.25
N ASP A 846 -10.06 -41.98 13.76
CA ASP A 846 -11.03 -41.94 14.87
C ASP A 846 -10.57 -42.75 16.10
N ASP A 847 -9.29 -42.55 16.46
CA ASP A 847 -8.55 -43.27 17.51
C ASP A 847 -8.53 -44.81 17.36
N ASN A 848 -8.80 -45.37 16.18
CA ASN A 848 -8.79 -46.82 15.94
C ASN A 848 -7.41 -47.41 15.62
N LEU A 849 -6.46 -46.60 15.15
CA LEU A 849 -5.06 -47.02 14.95
C LEU A 849 -4.11 -46.30 15.92
N ILE A 850 -3.22 -47.08 16.52
CA ILE A 850 -2.22 -46.65 17.50
C ILE A 850 -0.83 -46.75 16.88
N MET A 851 -0.06 -45.68 16.97
CA MET A 851 1.39 -45.68 16.74
C MET A 851 2.09 -45.68 18.10
N ALA A 852 2.74 -46.79 18.45
CA ALA A 852 3.42 -46.97 19.72
C ALA A 852 4.93 -47.05 19.57
N LEU A 853 5.63 -46.54 20.56
CA LEU A 853 7.07 -46.66 20.73
C LEU A 853 7.35 -47.75 21.77
N LYS A 854 8.37 -48.58 21.50
CA LYS A 854 8.94 -49.55 22.43
C LYS A 854 10.42 -49.27 22.61
N SER A 855 10.95 -49.44 23.81
CA SER A 855 12.39 -49.41 24.07
C SER A 855 12.90 -50.73 24.66
N GLU A 856 14.19 -50.97 24.45
CA GLU A 856 14.90 -52.19 24.86
C GLU A 856 16.11 -51.80 25.72
N GLU A 857 16.17 -52.38 26.93
CA GLU A 857 17.18 -52.13 27.95
C GLU A 857 17.91 -53.43 28.26
N LYS A 858 19.19 -53.32 28.63
CA LYS A 858 20.01 -54.46 29.05
C LYS A 858 21.18 -54.01 29.93
N ASP A 859 21.44 -54.75 31.01
CA ASP A 859 22.58 -54.51 31.91
C ASP A 859 22.61 -53.05 32.46
N GLY A 860 21.42 -52.47 32.70
CA GLY A 860 21.23 -51.09 33.15
C GLY A 860 21.46 -50.02 32.07
N LYS A 861 21.33 -50.37 30.78
CA LYS A 861 21.57 -49.44 29.65
C LYS A 861 20.53 -49.53 28.54
N ALA A 862 20.30 -48.40 27.89
CA ALA A 862 19.64 -48.31 26.60
C ALA A 862 20.37 -49.16 25.53
N VAL A 863 19.62 -49.94 24.74
CA VAL A 863 20.16 -50.74 23.62
C VAL A 863 19.54 -50.32 22.29
N ALA A 864 18.20 -50.18 22.25
CA ALA A 864 17.47 -49.86 21.03
C ALA A 864 16.09 -49.27 21.32
N SER A 865 15.52 -48.62 20.30
CA SER A 865 14.11 -48.20 20.27
C SER A 865 13.45 -48.66 18.97
N TYR A 866 12.15 -48.93 19.01
CA TYR A 866 11.35 -49.49 17.91
C TYR A 866 9.98 -48.82 17.84
N VAL A 867 9.47 -48.60 16.64
CA VAL A 867 8.09 -48.14 16.38
C VAL A 867 7.26 -49.32 15.85
N THR A 868 6.03 -49.44 16.32
CA THR A 868 5.02 -50.38 15.79
C THR A 868 3.69 -49.65 15.60
N VAL A 869 2.85 -50.15 14.68
CA VAL A 869 1.49 -49.66 14.45
C VAL A 869 0.51 -50.82 14.48
N PHE A 870 -0.58 -50.67 15.22
CA PHE A 870 -1.63 -51.68 15.38
C PHE A 870 -3.00 -51.04 15.59
N ASP A 871 -4.08 -51.82 15.40
CA ASP A 871 -5.44 -51.38 15.70
C ASP A 871 -5.81 -51.58 17.18
N ILE A 872 -6.90 -50.97 17.64
CA ILE A 872 -7.42 -51.13 19.01
C ILE A 872 -7.84 -52.57 19.37
N ASN A 873 -7.88 -53.49 18.40
CA ASN A 873 -8.13 -54.93 18.61
C ASN A 873 -6.84 -55.75 18.75
N GLY A 874 -5.66 -55.11 18.65
CA GLY A 874 -4.34 -55.72 18.78
C GLY A 874 -3.74 -56.26 17.48
N ASN A 875 -4.36 -56.02 16.32
CA ASN A 875 -3.87 -56.44 15.01
C ASN A 875 -2.72 -55.54 14.56
N VAL A 876 -1.53 -56.09 14.37
CA VAL A 876 -0.33 -55.35 13.95
C VAL A 876 -0.34 -55.11 12.43
N ILE A 877 -0.15 -53.84 12.03
CA ILE A 877 -0.01 -53.41 10.62
C ILE A 877 1.37 -52.80 10.30
N LEU A 878 2.20 -52.58 11.32
CA LEU A 878 3.64 -52.36 11.21
C LEU A 878 4.36 -53.06 12.38
N GLU A 879 5.16 -54.07 12.06
CA GLU A 879 6.06 -54.76 12.98
C GLU A 879 7.16 -53.85 13.54
N ASP A 880 7.77 -54.27 14.66
CA ASP A 880 8.80 -53.54 15.42
C ASP A 880 9.94 -53.00 14.52
N THR A 881 9.80 -51.76 14.08
CA THR A 881 10.70 -51.09 13.12
C THR A 881 11.69 -50.23 13.87
N SER A 882 12.99 -50.52 13.73
CA SER A 882 14.03 -49.82 14.51
C SER A 882 14.09 -48.32 14.22
N VAL A 883 14.34 -47.55 15.27
CA VAL A 883 14.58 -46.10 15.27
C VAL A 883 15.98 -45.73 14.73
N ASN A 884 16.82 -46.73 14.40
CA ASN A 884 18.16 -46.57 13.83
C ASN A 884 19.06 -45.64 14.68
N SER A 885 19.02 -45.84 15.99
CA SER A 885 19.79 -45.09 16.99
C SER A 885 20.11 -46.00 18.18
N PRO A 886 21.28 -45.87 18.83
CA PRO A 886 21.62 -46.61 20.05
C PRO A 886 20.90 -46.07 21.30
N HIS A 887 20.19 -44.95 21.18
CA HIS A 887 19.54 -44.29 22.33
C HIS A 887 18.11 -44.77 22.57
N LYS A 888 17.71 -44.70 23.83
CA LYS A 888 16.35 -44.93 24.33
C LYS A 888 15.48 -43.72 24.01
N PHE A 889 14.46 -43.90 23.19
CA PHE A 889 13.41 -42.92 22.96
C PHE A 889 12.17 -43.36 23.73
N GLU A 890 11.52 -42.41 24.39
CA GLU A 890 10.37 -42.72 25.24
C GLU A 890 9.11 -42.02 24.71
N GLY A 891 9.16 -40.70 24.51
CA GLY A 891 8.01 -39.92 24.03
C GLY A 891 7.86 -39.79 22.53
N ILE A 892 6.61 -39.68 22.06
CA ILE A 892 6.25 -39.54 20.64
C ILE A 892 5.10 -38.54 20.42
N ALA A 893 5.23 -37.63 19.43
CA ALA A 893 4.14 -36.73 19.02
C ALA A 893 4.17 -36.37 17.52
N PHE A 894 2.99 -36.22 16.91
CA PHE A 894 2.83 -35.76 15.52
C PHE A 894 2.97 -34.23 15.41
N ILE A 895 3.65 -33.76 14.36
CA ILE A 895 4.05 -32.35 14.18
C ILE A 895 3.86 -31.83 12.74
N ASN A 896 3.91 -30.51 12.60
CA ASN A 896 3.78 -29.74 11.37
C ASN A 896 4.83 -28.63 11.38
N ILE A 897 5.64 -28.60 10.32
CA ILE A 897 6.80 -27.72 10.16
C ILE A 897 6.50 -26.57 9.18
N ALA A 898 5.42 -26.65 8.40
CA ALA A 898 5.14 -25.74 7.28
C ALA A 898 4.60 -24.35 7.66
N HIS A 899 4.03 -24.16 8.86
CA HIS A 899 3.28 -22.93 9.21
C HIS A 899 3.65 -22.32 10.57
N LYS A 900 4.94 -22.31 10.97
CA LYS A 900 5.36 -21.86 12.32
C LYS A 900 6.42 -20.73 12.39
N LYS A 901 6.98 -20.26 11.27
CA LYS A 901 8.09 -19.28 11.30
C LYS A 901 7.70 -17.81 11.52
N LEU A 902 6.45 -17.40 11.21
CA LEU A 902 6.02 -16.01 11.44
C LEU A 902 5.45 -15.80 12.86
N ILE A 903 4.56 -16.69 13.31
CA ILE A 903 3.79 -16.52 14.56
C ILE A 903 4.68 -16.60 15.82
N LYS A 904 5.73 -17.43 15.82
CA LYS A 904 6.50 -17.72 17.04
C LYS A 904 7.36 -16.56 17.59
N GLY A 905 7.56 -15.48 16.85
CA GLY A 905 8.33 -14.32 17.34
C GLY A 905 7.60 -13.52 18.44
N ALA A 906 6.28 -13.48 18.42
CA ALA A 906 5.49 -12.52 19.20
C ALA A 906 4.92 -13.05 20.53
N ARG A 907 5.00 -14.37 20.80
CA ARG A 907 4.38 -15.07 21.96
C ARG A 907 2.86 -14.85 22.12
N LEU A 908 2.17 -14.36 21.08
CA LEU A 908 0.73 -14.13 21.08
C LEU A 908 0.00 -15.29 20.39
N LYS A 909 -0.99 -15.86 21.08
CA LYS A 909 -1.91 -16.87 20.54
C LYS A 909 -3.13 -16.18 19.94
N TRP A 910 -3.35 -16.37 18.65
CA TRP A 910 -4.54 -15.89 17.95
C TRP A 910 -5.61 -16.99 17.94
N GLY A 911 -6.88 -16.60 18.07
CA GLY A 911 -8.02 -17.52 17.88
C GLY A 911 -8.47 -17.54 16.41
N ASP A 912 -9.19 -18.60 16.00
CA ASP A 912 -9.51 -18.85 14.58
C ASP A 912 -10.18 -17.68 13.85
N ALA A 913 -10.99 -16.87 14.56
CA ALA A 913 -11.63 -15.68 14.00
C ALA A 913 -10.61 -14.60 13.56
N TYR A 914 -9.50 -14.45 14.29
CA TYR A 914 -8.37 -13.61 13.88
C TYR A 914 -7.67 -14.19 12.66
N GLU A 915 -7.42 -15.52 12.65
CA GLU A 915 -6.76 -16.15 11.51
C GLU A 915 -7.59 -15.98 10.22
N ARG A 916 -8.93 -16.10 10.29
CA ARG A 916 -9.82 -15.79 9.16
C ARG A 916 -9.73 -14.33 8.72
N ALA A 917 -9.74 -13.37 9.66
CA ALA A 917 -9.57 -11.94 9.35
C ALA A 917 -8.18 -11.64 8.72
N PHE A 918 -7.13 -12.30 9.19
CA PHE A 918 -5.78 -12.14 8.65
C PHE A 918 -5.61 -12.80 7.27
N GLN A 919 -6.26 -13.94 7.02
CA GLN A 919 -6.32 -14.53 5.67
C GLN A 919 -7.15 -13.68 4.69
N PHE A 920 -8.19 -12.97 5.14
CA PHE A 920 -8.86 -11.95 4.32
C PHE A 920 -7.90 -10.83 3.88
N ASN A 921 -7.06 -10.32 4.80
CA ASN A 921 -6.05 -9.29 4.47
C ASN A 921 -5.03 -9.79 3.43
N LEU A 922 -4.55 -11.04 3.58
CA LEU A 922 -3.71 -11.71 2.57
C LEU A 922 -4.43 -11.85 1.21
N GLY A 923 -5.70 -12.28 1.19
CA GLY A 923 -6.50 -12.38 -0.02
C GLY A 923 -6.77 -11.03 -0.70
N ASN A 924 -6.92 -9.95 0.09
CA ASN A 924 -7.08 -8.59 -0.41
C ASN A 924 -5.77 -8.05 -1.02
N ALA A 925 -4.61 -8.45 -0.50
CA ALA A 925 -3.32 -8.19 -1.13
C ALA A 925 -3.13 -8.99 -2.44
N GLU A 926 -3.60 -10.25 -2.51
CA GLU A 926 -3.59 -11.05 -3.74
C GLU A 926 -4.52 -10.47 -4.82
N PHE A 927 -5.68 -9.93 -4.43
CA PHE A 927 -6.52 -9.11 -5.29
C PHE A 927 -5.78 -7.86 -5.78
N SER A 928 -5.16 -7.10 -4.88
CA SER A 928 -4.46 -5.85 -5.20
C SER A 928 -3.27 -6.05 -6.14
N CYS A 929 -2.56 -7.18 -6.01
CA CYS A 929 -1.50 -7.58 -6.95
C CYS A 929 -2.04 -8.28 -8.21
N GLY A 930 -3.26 -8.82 -8.17
CA GLY A 930 -3.77 -9.77 -9.16
C GLY A 930 -2.93 -11.04 -9.25
N ALA A 931 -2.31 -11.47 -8.16
CA ALA A 931 -1.30 -12.52 -8.17
C ALA A 931 -1.17 -13.19 -6.80
N LYS A 932 -0.65 -14.42 -6.78
CA LYS A 932 -0.24 -15.08 -5.54
C LYS A 932 0.93 -14.30 -4.93
N LEU A 933 0.94 -14.10 -3.62
CA LEU A 933 2.00 -13.30 -2.96
C LEU A 933 3.41 -13.92 -3.08
N ASP A 934 3.50 -15.20 -3.47
CA ASP A 934 4.76 -15.87 -3.82
C ASP A 934 5.43 -15.37 -5.10
N ASP A 935 4.66 -14.87 -6.08
CA ASP A 935 5.22 -14.27 -7.29
C ASP A 935 5.64 -12.80 -7.08
N VAL A 936 5.15 -12.15 -6.03
CA VAL A 936 5.22 -10.70 -5.80
C VAL A 936 6.52 -10.29 -5.10
N SER A 937 7.16 -9.22 -5.59
CA SER A 937 8.37 -8.64 -4.99
C SER A 937 8.09 -7.93 -3.67
N TRP A 938 8.60 -8.44 -2.55
CA TRP A 938 8.41 -7.78 -1.25
C TRP A 938 9.09 -6.41 -1.12
N ARG A 939 10.13 -6.12 -1.94
CA ARG A 939 10.78 -4.79 -1.96
C ARG A 939 9.99 -3.75 -2.77
N HIS A 940 9.20 -4.19 -3.75
CA HIS A 940 8.73 -3.32 -4.84
C HIS A 940 7.26 -3.53 -5.28
N TRP A 941 6.45 -4.29 -4.53
CA TRP A 941 5.02 -4.46 -4.79
C TRP A 941 4.27 -3.11 -4.81
N ASP A 942 4.57 -2.25 -3.84
CA ASP A 942 4.05 -0.90 -3.57
C ASP A 942 4.91 0.23 -4.18
N GLN A 943 5.78 -0.06 -5.15
CA GLN A 943 6.82 0.89 -5.61
C GLN A 943 6.28 2.23 -6.16
N ASN A 944 4.99 2.32 -6.47
CA ASN A 944 4.31 3.53 -6.91
C ASN A 944 4.09 4.53 -5.76
N GLU A 945 3.96 4.07 -4.52
CA GLU A 945 3.75 4.92 -3.34
C GLU A 945 4.99 5.74 -2.95
N ALA A 946 6.12 5.49 -3.61
CA ALA A 946 7.28 6.38 -3.61
C ALA A 946 7.02 7.74 -4.30
N VAL A 947 5.84 7.96 -4.90
CA VAL A 947 5.34 9.27 -5.34
C VAL A 947 3.86 9.46 -4.97
N ASN A 948 3.45 10.72 -4.78
CA ASN A 948 2.09 11.10 -4.40
C ASN A 948 1.02 10.41 -5.28
N GLN A 949 0.07 9.73 -4.64
CA GLN A 949 -1.04 9.04 -5.30
C GLN A 949 -2.29 9.93 -5.43
N PHE A 950 -3.32 9.47 -6.16
CA PHE A 950 -4.58 10.21 -6.32
C PHE A 950 -5.35 10.24 -4.99
N ALA A 951 -5.71 11.44 -4.54
CA ALA A 951 -6.31 11.69 -3.23
C ALA A 951 -7.86 11.69 -3.25
N GLY A 952 -8.46 11.84 -2.06
CA GLY A 952 -9.90 11.80 -1.86
C GLY A 952 -10.48 10.38 -1.87
N ALA A 953 -11.81 10.29 -1.84
CA ALA A 953 -12.51 9.00 -1.84
C ALA A 953 -12.21 8.18 -3.12
N HIS A 954 -12.36 6.86 -3.01
CA HIS A 954 -12.54 6.00 -4.18
C HIS A 954 -14.00 6.08 -4.65
N ALA A 955 -14.29 5.75 -5.91
CA ALA A 955 -15.66 5.77 -6.43
C ALA A 955 -15.96 4.58 -7.36
N LEU A 956 -17.22 4.13 -7.38
CA LEU A 956 -17.75 3.18 -8.36
C LEU A 956 -18.39 3.94 -9.53
N LEU A 957 -18.03 3.59 -10.77
CA LEU A 957 -18.61 4.17 -11.98
C LEU A 957 -19.98 3.53 -12.27
N THR A 958 -21.06 4.14 -11.78
CA THR A 958 -22.41 3.54 -11.71
C THR A 958 -23.17 3.55 -13.04
N ASP A 959 -22.84 4.47 -13.95
CA ASP A 959 -23.32 4.44 -15.35
C ASP A 959 -22.46 3.54 -16.26
N GLY A 960 -21.42 2.89 -15.71
CA GLY A 960 -20.48 2.07 -16.49
C GLY A 960 -19.49 2.90 -17.33
N CYS A 961 -18.61 2.21 -18.05
CA CYS A 961 -17.60 2.83 -18.89
C CYS A 961 -18.00 2.99 -20.37
N THR A 962 -19.09 2.38 -20.81
CA THR A 962 -19.47 2.26 -22.23
C THR A 962 -19.66 3.63 -22.90
N GLU A 963 -20.38 4.56 -22.28
CA GLU A 963 -20.53 5.94 -22.78
C GLU A 963 -19.17 6.65 -22.81
N LEU A 964 -18.35 6.56 -21.75
CA LEU A 964 -17.03 7.19 -21.67
C LEU A 964 -16.09 6.71 -22.78
N ILE A 965 -16.08 5.40 -23.06
CA ILE A 965 -15.32 4.81 -24.17
C ILE A 965 -15.90 5.24 -25.52
N GLY A 966 -17.23 5.28 -25.68
CA GLY A 966 -17.90 5.80 -26.88
C GLY A 966 -17.49 7.24 -27.18
N ARG A 967 -17.55 8.14 -26.19
CA ARG A 967 -17.11 9.54 -26.31
C ARG A 967 -15.64 9.66 -26.68
N LEU A 968 -14.77 8.80 -26.14
CA LEU A 968 -13.36 8.79 -26.51
C LEU A 968 -13.15 8.45 -28.01
N THR A 969 -13.98 7.61 -28.63
CA THR A 969 -13.85 7.26 -30.06
C THR A 969 -14.36 8.33 -31.04
N GLU A 970 -15.13 9.33 -30.59
CA GLU A 970 -15.81 10.31 -31.46
C GLU A 970 -14.90 10.96 -32.53
N GLY A 971 -15.06 10.50 -33.78
CA GLY A 971 -14.32 11.01 -34.95
C GLY A 971 -12.85 10.59 -35.02
N LEU A 972 -12.45 9.54 -34.29
CA LEU A 972 -11.18 8.84 -34.54
C LEU A 972 -11.33 7.89 -35.74
N ASP A 973 -10.23 7.72 -36.48
CA ASP A 973 -10.10 6.75 -37.58
C ASP A 973 -9.72 5.39 -36.96
N ILE A 974 -10.69 4.51 -36.74
CA ILE A 974 -10.53 3.23 -36.03
C ILE A 974 -10.87 2.06 -36.95
N HIS A 975 -9.92 1.15 -37.16
CA HIS A 975 -10.14 -0.14 -37.80
C HIS A 975 -10.25 -1.24 -36.73
N TYR A 976 -11.44 -1.82 -36.59
CA TYR A 976 -11.70 -2.99 -35.76
C TYR A 976 -11.31 -4.29 -36.47
N GLU A 977 -11.24 -5.40 -35.72
CA GLU A 977 -10.92 -6.76 -36.21
C GLU A 977 -9.57 -6.86 -36.95
N HIS A 978 -8.63 -5.98 -36.60
CA HIS A 978 -7.34 -5.80 -37.25
C HIS A 978 -6.16 -6.24 -36.35
N GLU A 979 -5.98 -7.56 -36.20
CA GLU A 979 -4.87 -8.10 -35.39
C GLU A 979 -3.48 -7.78 -36.02
N SER A 980 -2.73 -6.91 -35.35
CA SER A 980 -1.43 -6.44 -35.81
C SER A 980 -0.29 -7.42 -35.47
N THR A 981 -0.17 -8.49 -36.26
CA THR A 981 0.78 -9.60 -36.04
C THR A 981 2.26 -9.26 -36.23
N HIS A 982 2.61 -8.14 -36.87
CA HIS A 982 3.99 -7.75 -37.12
C HIS A 982 4.21 -6.24 -37.13
N TYR A 983 5.43 -5.83 -36.76
CA TYR A 983 5.96 -4.48 -36.93
C TYR A 983 7.28 -4.55 -37.69
N SER A 984 7.41 -3.80 -38.79
CA SER A 984 8.63 -3.74 -39.59
C SER A 984 9.01 -2.31 -39.95
N ARG A 985 10.17 -1.88 -39.45
CA ARG A 985 10.73 -0.52 -39.63
C ARG A 985 11.03 -0.20 -41.10
N ASP A 986 11.41 -1.21 -41.88
CA ASP A 986 11.99 -1.04 -43.22
C ASP A 986 10.98 -1.36 -44.34
N SER A 987 9.67 -1.34 -44.02
CA SER A 987 8.59 -1.56 -44.98
C SER A 987 8.42 -0.36 -45.92
N SER A 988 8.82 -0.53 -47.19
CA SER A 988 8.98 0.53 -48.20
C SER A 988 7.71 1.28 -48.63
N LYS A 989 6.55 1.00 -48.03
CA LYS A 989 5.28 1.68 -48.28
C LYS A 989 4.88 2.71 -47.20
N ILE A 990 5.55 2.76 -46.04
CA ILE A 990 5.16 3.64 -44.91
C ILE A 990 6.38 4.41 -44.36
N THR A 991 7.10 5.12 -45.23
CA THR A 991 8.43 5.69 -44.94
C THR A 991 8.45 6.95 -44.05
N LYS A 992 7.33 7.34 -43.43
CA LYS A 992 7.25 8.53 -42.53
C LYS A 992 6.34 8.39 -41.29
N SER A 993 5.74 7.24 -41.02
CA SER A 993 4.82 7.10 -39.87
C SER A 993 5.54 6.64 -38.60
N GLN A 994 5.11 7.17 -37.46
CA GLN A 994 5.47 6.62 -36.13
C GLN A 994 4.38 5.64 -35.67
N ALA A 995 4.74 4.73 -34.77
CA ALA A 995 3.83 3.73 -34.22
C ALA A 995 3.78 3.80 -32.68
N LEU A 996 2.59 3.66 -32.12
CA LEU A 996 2.34 3.58 -30.68
C LEU A 996 1.66 2.25 -30.35
N LEU A 997 2.24 1.48 -29.44
CA LEU A 997 1.62 0.26 -28.91
C LEU A 997 0.94 0.54 -27.58
N ALA A 998 -0.37 0.30 -27.52
CA ALA A 998 -1.19 0.34 -26.30
C ALA A 998 -1.67 -1.08 -25.92
N LEU A 999 -0.88 -2.10 -26.26
CA LEU A 999 -1.20 -3.52 -26.08
C LEU A 999 -1.02 -3.99 -24.62
N PRO A 1000 -1.86 -4.93 -24.13
CA PRO A 1000 -1.67 -5.55 -22.81
C PRO A 1000 -0.34 -6.32 -22.70
N LEU A 1001 0.27 -6.29 -21.51
CA LEU A 1001 1.57 -6.91 -21.24
C LEU A 1001 1.61 -8.40 -21.60
N ALA A 1002 0.54 -9.15 -21.30
CA ALA A 1002 0.46 -10.58 -21.62
C ALA A 1002 0.50 -10.87 -23.14
N VAL A 1003 0.01 -9.96 -23.98
CA VAL A 1003 0.10 -10.09 -25.46
C VAL A 1003 1.55 -9.96 -25.94
N LEU A 1004 2.30 -9.03 -25.33
CA LEU A 1004 3.72 -8.82 -25.60
C LEU A 1004 4.58 -9.97 -25.08
N GLN A 1005 4.29 -10.46 -23.87
CA GLN A 1005 4.93 -11.64 -23.25
C GLN A 1005 4.66 -12.93 -24.04
N LYS A 1006 3.42 -13.13 -24.53
CA LYS A 1006 3.04 -14.25 -25.42
C LYS A 1006 3.58 -14.09 -26.86
N HIS A 1007 4.41 -13.08 -27.11
CA HIS A 1007 5.10 -12.81 -28.39
C HIS A 1007 4.19 -12.79 -29.63
N ARG A 1008 2.93 -12.33 -29.47
CA ARG A 1008 1.93 -12.26 -30.55
C ARG A 1008 2.27 -11.28 -31.67
N VAL A 1009 3.15 -10.31 -31.40
CA VAL A 1009 3.62 -9.32 -32.38
C VAL A 1009 5.09 -9.55 -32.71
N LYS A 1010 5.40 -9.79 -33.99
CA LYS A 1010 6.77 -9.98 -34.48
C LYS A 1010 7.44 -8.63 -34.79
N PHE A 1011 8.49 -8.29 -34.05
CA PHE A 1011 9.26 -7.06 -34.23
C PHE A 1011 10.46 -7.24 -35.17
N ILE A 1012 10.60 -6.34 -36.15
CA ILE A 1012 11.72 -6.25 -37.09
C ILE A 1012 12.23 -4.79 -37.13
N PRO A 1013 13.41 -4.47 -36.57
CA PRO A 1013 14.30 -5.34 -35.78
C PRO A 1013 13.67 -5.80 -34.44
N LYS A 1014 14.31 -6.77 -33.77
CA LYS A 1014 13.89 -7.21 -32.42
C LYS A 1014 13.92 -6.05 -31.41
N LEU A 1015 13.05 -6.11 -30.40
CA LEU A 1015 13.06 -5.15 -29.29
C LEU A 1015 14.39 -5.21 -28.50
N PRO A 1016 14.91 -4.07 -28.00
CA PRO A 1016 16.11 -4.06 -27.17
C PRO A 1016 15.98 -4.88 -25.88
N ASP A 1017 17.06 -5.52 -25.44
CA ASP A 1017 17.05 -6.44 -24.29
C ASP A 1017 16.54 -5.81 -22.98
N LYS A 1018 16.69 -4.50 -22.80
CA LYS A 1018 16.09 -3.77 -21.65
C LYS A 1018 14.57 -3.92 -21.61
N LYS A 1019 13.88 -3.94 -22.76
CA LYS A 1019 12.43 -4.20 -22.85
C LYS A 1019 12.10 -5.66 -22.60
N THR A 1020 12.84 -6.58 -23.21
CA THR A 1020 12.66 -8.03 -23.02
C THR A 1020 12.85 -8.43 -21.55
N LYS A 1021 13.83 -7.82 -20.87
CA LYS A 1021 14.05 -7.96 -19.42
C LYS A 1021 12.89 -7.35 -18.62
N ALA A 1022 12.44 -6.13 -18.94
CA ALA A 1022 11.29 -5.51 -18.27
C ALA A 1022 10.02 -6.38 -18.37
N MET A 1023 9.72 -6.91 -19.56
CA MET A 1023 8.57 -7.82 -19.78
C MET A 1023 8.67 -9.15 -19.02
N LYS A 1024 9.85 -9.57 -18.56
CA LYS A 1024 10.00 -10.75 -17.69
C LYS A 1024 9.66 -10.44 -16.22
N PHE A 1025 10.07 -9.26 -15.74
CA PHE A 1025 10.00 -8.86 -14.33
C PHE A 1025 8.76 -8.03 -13.94
N ILE A 1026 8.04 -7.49 -14.91
CA ILE A 1026 6.66 -7.08 -14.69
C ILE A 1026 5.79 -8.33 -14.89
N GLY A 1027 5.00 -8.68 -13.88
CA GLY A 1027 4.02 -9.76 -13.94
C GLY A 1027 2.73 -9.33 -14.63
N ALA A 1028 2.11 -10.24 -15.37
CA ALA A 1028 0.74 -10.08 -15.83
C ALA A 1028 -0.18 -10.74 -14.79
N GLY A 1029 -0.78 -9.93 -13.93
CA GLY A 1029 -1.73 -10.37 -12.92
C GLY A 1029 -3.11 -10.66 -13.51
N LEU A 1030 -3.85 -11.54 -12.85
CA LEU A 1030 -5.18 -11.99 -13.22
C LEU A 1030 -6.11 -12.00 -12.01
N ILE A 1031 -7.27 -11.39 -12.20
CA ILE A 1031 -8.48 -11.60 -11.39
C ILE A 1031 -9.65 -11.79 -12.35
N GLU A 1032 -10.67 -12.52 -11.93
CA GLU A 1032 -11.90 -12.69 -12.70
C GLU A 1032 -13.09 -12.27 -11.84
N LYS A 1033 -14.10 -11.63 -12.44
CA LYS A 1033 -15.31 -11.18 -11.73
C LYS A 1033 -16.44 -12.19 -11.90
N VAL A 1034 -17.27 -12.24 -10.88
CA VAL A 1034 -18.59 -12.89 -10.88
C VAL A 1034 -19.58 -11.87 -10.35
N ALA A 1035 -20.60 -11.52 -11.14
CA ALA A 1035 -21.73 -10.72 -10.68
C ALA A 1035 -23.01 -11.52 -10.79
N VAL A 1036 -23.85 -11.45 -9.77
CA VAL A 1036 -25.09 -12.21 -9.66
C VAL A 1036 -26.25 -11.28 -9.33
N ARG A 1037 -27.36 -11.46 -10.03
CA ARG A 1037 -28.61 -10.73 -9.82
C ARG A 1037 -29.60 -11.55 -9.00
N PHE A 1038 -30.30 -10.87 -8.10
CA PHE A 1038 -31.30 -11.44 -7.20
C PHE A 1038 -32.66 -10.73 -7.34
N PRO A 1039 -33.79 -11.42 -7.07
CA PRO A 1039 -35.13 -10.81 -7.10
C PRO A 1039 -35.36 -9.79 -5.97
N TYR A 1040 -34.63 -9.91 -4.85
CA TYR A 1040 -34.68 -8.97 -3.73
C TYR A 1040 -33.32 -8.84 -3.03
N CYS A 1041 -33.10 -7.70 -2.37
CA CYS A 1041 -31.99 -7.53 -1.42
C CYS A 1041 -32.27 -8.36 -0.17
N PHE A 1042 -31.51 -9.44 0.05
CA PHE A 1042 -31.52 -10.20 1.31
C PHE A 1042 -30.52 -9.61 2.34
N TRP A 1043 -29.50 -8.87 1.88
CA TRP A 1043 -28.47 -8.25 2.74
C TRP A 1043 -28.94 -6.98 3.48
N ASN A 1044 -30.24 -6.87 3.77
CA ASN A 1044 -30.87 -5.71 4.41
C ASN A 1044 -30.24 -5.37 5.78
N SER A 1045 -29.73 -6.37 6.49
CA SER A 1045 -29.06 -6.24 7.79
C SER A 1045 -27.71 -5.51 7.74
N LEU A 1046 -27.13 -5.30 6.55
CA LEU A 1046 -25.89 -4.54 6.33
C LEU A 1046 -26.12 -3.15 5.72
N LEU A 1047 -27.36 -2.79 5.37
CA LEU A 1047 -27.65 -1.48 4.80
C LEU A 1047 -27.47 -0.37 5.85
N LYS A 1048 -26.89 0.75 5.42
CA LYS A 1048 -26.80 1.99 6.21
C LYS A 1048 -28.19 2.60 6.42
N LYS A 1049 -28.27 3.64 7.26
CA LYS A 1049 -29.52 4.38 7.57
C LYS A 1049 -30.19 5.02 6.36
N ASP A 1050 -29.46 5.23 5.26
CA ASP A 1050 -29.97 5.73 3.97
C ASP A 1050 -30.41 4.60 3.01
N GLY A 1051 -30.34 3.35 3.45
CA GLY A 1051 -30.63 2.15 2.65
C GLY A 1051 -29.51 1.76 1.69
N THR A 1052 -28.32 2.36 1.75
CA THR A 1052 -27.19 2.02 0.85
C THR A 1052 -26.20 1.05 1.48
N LEU A 1053 -25.51 0.29 0.63
CA LEU A 1053 -24.29 -0.44 0.97
C LEU A 1053 -23.28 -0.20 -0.15
N ASP A 1054 -22.00 -0.08 0.18
CA ASP A 1054 -20.90 0.00 -0.79
C ASP A 1054 -20.34 -1.39 -1.05
N TYR A 1055 -19.93 -2.09 0.02
CA TYR A 1055 -19.39 -3.44 0.00
C TYR A 1055 -19.35 -4.07 1.39
N PHE A 1056 -19.16 -5.40 1.44
CA PHE A 1056 -18.84 -6.16 2.65
C PHE A 1056 -17.76 -7.21 2.35
N SER A 1057 -16.95 -7.55 3.36
CA SER A 1057 -15.84 -8.50 3.23
C SER A 1057 -16.23 -9.90 3.69
N HIS A 1058 -15.54 -10.92 3.17
CA HIS A 1058 -15.72 -12.33 3.49
C HIS A 1058 -14.45 -12.83 4.20
N ALA A 1059 -14.54 -13.16 5.48
CA ALA A 1059 -13.45 -13.83 6.18
C ALA A 1059 -13.48 -15.34 5.82
N PRO A 1060 -12.49 -15.87 5.08
CA PRO A 1060 -12.57 -17.20 4.46
C PRO A 1060 -12.49 -18.34 5.48
N ARG A 1061 -13.14 -19.47 5.20
CA ARG A 1061 -13.11 -20.66 6.08
C ARG A 1061 -11.73 -21.32 6.17
N LYS A 1062 -10.92 -21.22 5.12
CA LYS A 1062 -9.57 -21.79 4.99
C LYS A 1062 -8.66 -20.82 4.23
N SER A 1063 -7.35 -20.91 4.43
CA SER A 1063 -6.38 -20.08 3.71
C SER A 1063 -6.35 -20.34 2.20
N SER A 1064 -6.74 -21.53 1.73
CA SER A 1064 -6.96 -21.85 0.30
C SER A 1064 -8.08 -21.05 -0.35
N ASP A 1065 -9.02 -20.57 0.47
CA ASP A 1065 -10.29 -20.00 0.02
C ASP A 1065 -10.26 -18.46 0.07
N ARG A 1066 -9.14 -17.85 0.50
CA ARG A 1066 -8.96 -16.38 0.59
C ARG A 1066 -9.04 -15.65 -0.74
N GLY A 1067 -8.79 -16.36 -1.84
CA GLY A 1067 -8.96 -15.85 -3.20
C GLY A 1067 -10.39 -16.01 -3.74
N LEU A 1068 -11.29 -16.67 -3.01
CA LEU A 1068 -12.64 -17.04 -3.46
C LEU A 1068 -13.68 -16.08 -2.85
N PHE A 1069 -14.13 -15.12 -3.66
CA PHE A 1069 -15.17 -14.16 -3.29
C PHE A 1069 -14.85 -13.37 -2.01
N ASN A 1070 -13.63 -12.81 -1.92
CA ASN A 1070 -13.09 -12.15 -0.72
C ASN A 1070 -13.84 -10.85 -0.34
N MET A 1071 -14.47 -10.19 -1.32
CA MET A 1071 -15.21 -8.92 -1.18
C MET A 1071 -16.47 -8.94 -2.05
N PHE A 1072 -17.62 -8.56 -1.49
CA PHE A 1072 -18.88 -8.39 -2.22
C PHE A 1072 -19.23 -6.91 -2.32
N TYR A 1073 -19.42 -6.41 -3.54
CA TYR A 1073 -19.79 -5.03 -3.85
C TYR A 1073 -21.27 -4.94 -4.21
N ASP A 1074 -21.99 -3.97 -3.63
CA ASP A 1074 -23.39 -3.74 -4.00
C ASP A 1074 -23.46 -2.80 -5.21
N PHE A 1075 -23.98 -3.33 -6.31
CA PHE A 1075 -24.16 -2.62 -7.58
C PHE A 1075 -25.60 -2.11 -7.76
N SER A 1076 -26.50 -2.39 -6.82
CA SER A 1076 -27.94 -2.10 -6.91
C SER A 1076 -28.21 -0.60 -7.04
N ARG A 1077 -28.60 -0.17 -8.24
CA ARG A 1077 -28.90 1.24 -8.54
C ARG A 1077 -30.29 1.60 -8.02
N ARG A 1078 -30.38 2.53 -7.07
CA ARG A 1078 -31.67 3.11 -6.63
C ARG A 1078 -32.14 4.20 -7.61
N ASP A 1079 -33.46 4.31 -7.78
CA ASP A 1079 -34.12 5.35 -8.57
C ASP A 1079 -34.30 6.65 -7.77
N ALA A 1080 -34.98 7.64 -8.35
CA ALA A 1080 -35.26 8.93 -7.69
C ALA A 1080 -36.17 8.82 -6.44
N ASN A 1081 -36.85 7.69 -6.24
CA ASN A 1081 -37.69 7.39 -5.08
C ASN A 1081 -36.95 6.53 -4.04
N GLY A 1082 -35.68 6.19 -4.29
CA GLY A 1082 -34.87 5.31 -3.44
C GLY A 1082 -35.09 3.82 -3.66
N VAL A 1083 -35.87 3.40 -4.66
CA VAL A 1083 -36.17 1.99 -4.97
C VAL A 1083 -35.16 1.45 -5.99
N ALA A 1084 -34.56 0.28 -5.73
CA ALA A 1084 -33.73 -0.39 -6.72
C ALA A 1084 -34.61 -1.32 -7.59
N PRO A 1085 -34.59 -1.21 -8.92
CA PRO A 1085 -35.33 -2.13 -9.81
C PRO A 1085 -34.59 -3.45 -10.01
N PHE A 1086 -33.29 -3.49 -9.73
CA PHE A 1086 -32.42 -4.67 -9.87
C PHE A 1086 -31.46 -4.74 -8.69
N TYR A 1087 -31.36 -5.91 -8.05
CA TYR A 1087 -30.44 -6.17 -6.94
C TYR A 1087 -29.28 -7.02 -7.43
N VAL A 1088 -28.05 -6.49 -7.33
CA VAL A 1088 -26.87 -7.13 -7.92
C VAL A 1088 -25.68 -7.03 -6.98
N LEU A 1089 -25.09 -8.18 -6.65
CA LEU A 1089 -23.79 -8.27 -5.98
C LEU A 1089 -22.71 -8.63 -7.00
N MET A 1090 -21.54 -8.00 -6.89
CA MET A 1090 -20.34 -8.34 -7.66
C MET A 1090 -19.22 -8.75 -6.71
N SER A 1091 -18.54 -9.86 -7.02
CA SER A 1091 -17.32 -10.30 -6.34
C SER A 1091 -16.28 -10.74 -7.35
N TYR A 1092 -15.12 -11.17 -6.87
CA TYR A 1092 -13.98 -11.59 -7.68
C TYR A 1092 -13.36 -12.89 -7.19
N VAL A 1093 -12.60 -13.53 -8.08
CA VAL A 1093 -11.66 -14.59 -7.76
C VAL A 1093 -10.23 -14.18 -8.13
N CYS A 1094 -9.27 -14.45 -7.24
CA CYS A 1094 -7.85 -14.13 -7.37
C CYS A 1094 -6.98 -15.24 -6.76
N GLY A 1095 -5.65 -15.04 -6.69
CA GLY A 1095 -4.73 -15.95 -6.00
C GLY A 1095 -4.78 -17.39 -6.52
N ASP A 1096 -4.94 -18.37 -5.61
CA ASP A 1096 -5.18 -19.78 -5.96
C ASP A 1096 -6.53 -20.02 -6.65
N SER A 1097 -7.56 -19.24 -6.29
CA SER A 1097 -8.95 -19.46 -6.71
C SER A 1097 -9.25 -18.95 -8.13
N VAL A 1098 -8.36 -18.19 -8.77
CA VAL A 1098 -8.63 -17.55 -10.07
C VAL A 1098 -8.92 -18.54 -11.20
N ASN A 1099 -8.37 -19.76 -11.13
CA ASN A 1099 -8.59 -20.77 -12.18
C ASN A 1099 -10.00 -21.42 -12.13
N VAL A 1100 -10.79 -21.18 -11.09
CA VAL A 1100 -12.15 -21.75 -10.93
C VAL A 1100 -13.04 -21.43 -12.14
N VAL A 1101 -12.91 -20.24 -12.74
CA VAL A 1101 -13.71 -19.87 -13.93
C VAL A 1101 -13.39 -20.69 -15.19
N ASN A 1102 -12.26 -21.40 -15.24
CA ASN A 1102 -11.87 -22.27 -16.35
C ASN A 1102 -12.26 -23.75 -16.10
N LEU A 1103 -12.61 -24.09 -14.86
CA LEU A 1103 -12.99 -25.45 -14.46
C LEU A 1103 -14.51 -25.67 -14.49
N TYR A 1104 -15.28 -24.60 -14.34
CA TYR A 1104 -16.73 -24.61 -14.19
C TYR A 1104 -17.43 -23.66 -15.17
N ASN A 1105 -18.71 -23.94 -15.44
CA ASN A 1105 -19.59 -23.10 -16.23
C ASN A 1105 -20.22 -21.97 -15.39
N ASP A 1106 -20.89 -21.01 -16.03
CA ASP A 1106 -21.38 -19.79 -15.37
C ASP A 1106 -22.48 -20.07 -14.32
N GLU A 1107 -23.29 -21.12 -14.50
CA GLU A 1107 -24.33 -21.55 -13.55
C GLU A 1107 -23.70 -22.23 -12.32
N GLU A 1108 -22.73 -23.12 -12.52
CA GLU A 1108 -21.95 -23.73 -11.43
C GLU A 1108 -21.22 -22.66 -10.59
N ILE A 1109 -20.71 -21.60 -11.24
CA ILE A 1109 -20.04 -20.48 -10.59
C ILE A 1109 -21.05 -19.58 -9.85
N ALA A 1110 -22.24 -19.35 -10.40
CA ALA A 1110 -23.34 -18.69 -9.69
C ALA A 1110 -23.73 -19.47 -8.43
N ASN A 1111 -23.83 -20.81 -8.52
CA ASN A 1111 -24.15 -21.67 -7.39
C ASN A 1111 -23.09 -21.59 -6.29
N MET A 1112 -21.79 -21.63 -6.61
CA MET A 1112 -20.73 -21.42 -5.61
C MET A 1112 -20.76 -20.02 -4.96
N PHE A 1113 -21.12 -18.98 -5.72
CA PHE A 1113 -21.27 -17.61 -5.23
C PHE A 1113 -22.45 -17.52 -4.24
N VAL A 1114 -23.59 -18.12 -4.60
CA VAL A 1114 -24.80 -18.20 -3.76
C VAL A 1114 -24.56 -19.07 -2.51
N ASP A 1115 -23.85 -20.20 -2.63
CA ASP A 1115 -23.52 -21.04 -1.49
C ASP A 1115 -22.50 -20.39 -0.55
N THR A 1116 -21.62 -19.51 -1.06
CA THR A 1116 -20.80 -18.64 -0.23
C THR A 1116 -21.67 -17.65 0.54
N LEU A 1117 -22.63 -16.98 -0.12
CA LEU A 1117 -23.57 -16.08 0.54
C LEU A 1117 -24.43 -16.79 1.61
N LYS A 1118 -24.88 -18.03 1.37
CA LYS A 1118 -25.60 -18.85 2.35
C LYS A 1118 -24.76 -19.17 3.60
N GLN A 1119 -23.43 -19.18 3.48
CA GLN A 1119 -22.52 -19.32 4.63
C GLN A 1119 -22.34 -18.00 5.41
N LEU A 1120 -22.46 -16.85 4.74
CA LEU A 1120 -22.38 -15.52 5.38
C LEU A 1120 -23.71 -15.11 6.05
N PHE A 1121 -24.84 -15.45 5.45
CA PHE A 1121 -26.19 -15.10 5.91
C PHE A 1121 -27.08 -16.33 6.18
N PRO A 1122 -26.70 -17.30 7.05
CA PRO A 1122 -27.43 -18.56 7.25
C PRO A 1122 -28.77 -18.44 7.99
N LYS A 1123 -29.31 -17.22 8.10
CA LYS A 1123 -30.63 -16.90 8.67
C LYS A 1123 -31.58 -16.27 7.64
N GLU A 1124 -31.03 -15.75 6.55
CA GLU A 1124 -31.81 -15.19 5.46
C GLU A 1124 -32.15 -16.32 4.48
N ASP A 1125 -33.36 -16.29 3.92
CA ASP A 1125 -33.65 -17.10 2.73
C ASP A 1125 -32.95 -16.43 1.54
N ILE A 1126 -32.02 -17.14 0.89
CA ILE A 1126 -31.24 -16.58 -0.22
C ILE A 1126 -31.81 -17.14 -1.53
N PRO A 1127 -32.45 -16.31 -2.35
CA PRO A 1127 -33.14 -16.75 -3.55
C PRO A 1127 -32.15 -17.19 -4.64
N ASP A 1128 -32.66 -18.04 -5.54
CA ASP A 1128 -31.94 -18.45 -6.75
C ASP A 1128 -31.60 -17.23 -7.65
N PRO A 1129 -30.50 -17.29 -8.41
CA PRO A 1129 -30.03 -16.17 -9.21
C PRO A 1129 -30.89 -15.93 -10.46
N GLU A 1130 -31.35 -14.69 -10.67
CA GLU A 1130 -32.07 -14.30 -11.91
C GLU A 1130 -31.13 -14.17 -13.12
N GLY A 1131 -29.83 -14.10 -12.89
CA GLY A 1131 -28.81 -13.99 -13.93
C GLY A 1131 -27.40 -13.82 -13.36
N VAL A 1132 -26.40 -14.19 -14.17
CA VAL A 1132 -24.99 -14.17 -13.81
C VAL A 1132 -24.11 -13.59 -14.93
N VAL A 1133 -23.03 -12.91 -14.55
CA VAL A 1133 -21.96 -12.47 -15.45
C VAL A 1133 -20.62 -12.95 -14.88
N VAL A 1134 -20.00 -13.94 -15.53
CA VAL A 1134 -18.63 -14.41 -15.24
C VAL A 1134 -17.65 -13.84 -16.26
N THR A 1135 -16.42 -13.51 -15.84
CA THR A 1135 -15.33 -13.10 -16.75
C THR A 1135 -14.26 -14.17 -16.93
N ARG A 1136 -13.59 -14.14 -18.09
CA ARG A 1136 -12.48 -15.05 -18.45
C ARG A 1136 -11.36 -14.28 -19.18
N TRP A 1137 -10.94 -13.14 -18.63
CA TRP A 1137 -9.84 -12.31 -19.14
C TRP A 1137 -8.54 -13.07 -19.36
N GLY A 1138 -8.27 -14.13 -18.59
CA GLY A 1138 -7.06 -14.95 -18.71
C GLY A 1138 -6.99 -15.76 -20.01
N SER A 1139 -8.14 -16.20 -20.52
CA SER A 1139 -8.25 -16.95 -21.78
C SER A 1139 -8.35 -16.06 -23.03
N ASP A 1140 -8.70 -14.78 -22.86
CA ASP A 1140 -8.80 -13.82 -23.98
C ASP A 1140 -7.46 -13.70 -24.75
N PRO A 1141 -7.40 -14.07 -26.04
CA PRO A 1141 -6.14 -14.14 -26.79
C PRO A 1141 -5.51 -12.76 -27.04
N HIS A 1142 -6.31 -11.68 -27.01
CA HIS A 1142 -5.86 -10.31 -27.27
C HIS A 1142 -5.73 -9.48 -25.97
N ILE A 1143 -6.01 -10.07 -24.80
CA ILE A 1143 -5.85 -9.41 -23.49
C ILE A 1143 -5.07 -10.31 -22.54
N GLY A 1144 -5.63 -11.44 -22.10
CA GLY A 1144 -4.91 -12.50 -21.38
C GLY A 1144 -4.40 -12.13 -19.97
N MET A 1145 -4.94 -11.08 -19.35
CA MET A 1145 -4.57 -10.55 -18.03
C MET A 1145 -5.59 -9.51 -17.53
N SER A 1146 -5.55 -9.18 -16.24
CA SER A 1146 -6.35 -8.10 -15.64
C SER A 1146 -5.54 -6.82 -15.47
N TYR A 1147 -4.37 -6.86 -14.81
CA TYR A 1147 -3.46 -5.72 -14.60
C TYR A 1147 -2.05 -6.16 -14.20
N SER A 1148 -1.05 -5.28 -14.28
CA SER A 1148 0.35 -5.66 -13.99
C SER A 1148 0.75 -5.62 -12.51
N TYR A 1149 1.80 -6.33 -12.13
CA TYR A 1149 2.45 -6.24 -10.79
C TYR A 1149 3.97 -6.38 -10.91
N VAL A 1150 4.72 -6.13 -9.82
CA VAL A 1150 6.17 -6.34 -9.80
C VAL A 1150 6.49 -7.75 -9.29
N ARG A 1151 7.09 -8.58 -10.14
CA ARG A 1151 7.56 -9.92 -9.75
C ARG A 1151 8.83 -9.87 -8.93
N VAL A 1152 9.11 -10.91 -8.15
CA VAL A 1152 10.40 -11.10 -7.45
C VAL A 1152 11.58 -10.88 -8.41
N GLY A 1153 12.53 -10.04 -7.99
CA GLY A 1153 13.68 -9.56 -8.79
C GLY A 1153 13.35 -8.37 -9.71
N GLY A 1154 12.08 -7.93 -9.75
CA GLY A 1154 11.61 -6.77 -10.47
C GLY A 1154 11.72 -5.48 -9.66
N THR A 1155 11.66 -4.33 -10.34
CA THR A 1155 11.64 -3.00 -9.73
C THR A 1155 10.74 -2.08 -10.54
N GLY A 1156 10.36 -0.93 -9.97
CA GLY A 1156 9.62 0.13 -10.67
C GLY A 1156 10.26 0.57 -12.00
N ALA A 1157 11.58 0.58 -12.08
CA ALA A 1157 12.31 0.99 -13.28
C ALA A 1157 12.07 0.08 -14.51
N HIS A 1158 11.46 -1.10 -14.34
CA HIS A 1158 11.01 -1.91 -15.47
C HIS A 1158 9.80 -1.29 -16.19
N TYR A 1159 8.89 -0.60 -15.49
CA TYR A 1159 7.82 0.18 -16.14
C TYR A 1159 8.43 1.29 -17.02
N ASP A 1160 9.42 2.01 -16.50
CA ASP A 1160 10.14 3.07 -17.23
C ASP A 1160 10.86 2.51 -18.47
N ALA A 1161 11.50 1.35 -18.35
CA ALA A 1161 12.16 0.66 -19.47
C ALA A 1161 11.16 0.15 -20.53
N LEU A 1162 9.97 -0.31 -20.11
CA LEU A 1162 8.90 -0.69 -21.03
C LEU A 1162 8.24 0.53 -21.70
N ALA A 1163 8.19 1.69 -21.02
CA ALA A 1163 7.71 2.97 -21.54
C ALA A 1163 8.68 3.71 -22.47
N ALA A 1164 9.98 3.39 -22.44
CA ALA A 1164 10.98 4.11 -23.26
C ALA A 1164 10.74 3.91 -24.77
N PRO A 1165 10.80 4.95 -25.63
CA PRO A 1165 10.66 4.77 -27.07
C PRO A 1165 11.86 4.04 -27.69
N VAL A 1166 11.66 3.44 -28.86
CA VAL A 1166 12.72 2.82 -29.69
C VAL A 1166 12.86 3.62 -31.00
N ASP A 1167 14.10 3.94 -31.37
CA ASP A 1167 14.51 4.67 -32.58
C ASP A 1167 13.77 6.01 -32.86
N GLY A 1168 13.09 6.59 -31.86
CA GLY A 1168 12.17 7.73 -32.07
C GLY A 1168 10.98 7.41 -33.00
N LYS A 1169 10.65 6.13 -33.16
CA LYS A 1169 9.65 5.64 -34.12
C LYS A 1169 8.63 4.68 -33.54
N LEU A 1170 8.96 3.95 -32.48
CA LEU A 1170 8.08 3.00 -31.81
C LEU A 1170 7.95 3.37 -30.33
N TYR A 1171 6.72 3.71 -29.93
CA TYR A 1171 6.34 4.21 -28.61
C TYR A 1171 5.47 3.20 -27.88
N PHE A 1172 5.41 3.30 -26.54
CA PHE A 1172 4.77 2.31 -25.67
C PHE A 1172 3.90 2.98 -24.60
N ALA A 1173 2.61 2.63 -24.58
CA ALA A 1173 1.61 3.08 -23.61
C ALA A 1173 0.81 1.91 -23.03
N GLY A 1174 -0.06 2.20 -22.07
CA GLY A 1174 -0.80 1.22 -21.26
C GLY A 1174 -0.31 1.21 -19.81
N GLU A 1175 -1.10 0.62 -18.90
CA GLU A 1175 -0.81 0.63 -17.46
C GLU A 1175 0.53 -0.02 -17.09
N CYS A 1176 0.93 -1.10 -17.79
CA CYS A 1176 2.27 -1.70 -17.66
C CYS A 1176 3.44 -0.79 -18.10
N THR A 1177 3.17 0.43 -18.58
CA THR A 1177 4.17 1.47 -18.89
C THR A 1177 4.10 2.66 -17.95
N ASN A 1178 3.20 2.68 -16.96
CA ASN A 1178 3.05 3.79 -16.02
C ASN A 1178 3.55 3.37 -14.64
N ARG A 1179 4.73 3.86 -14.26
CA ARG A 1179 5.36 3.52 -12.99
C ARG A 1179 4.66 4.13 -11.77
N PHE A 1180 4.17 5.36 -11.90
CA PHE A 1180 3.58 6.12 -10.80
C PHE A 1180 2.13 5.71 -10.53
N PHE A 1181 1.43 5.28 -11.58
CA PHE A 1181 0.05 4.81 -11.54
C PHE A 1181 -0.04 3.52 -12.39
N PRO A 1182 0.52 2.38 -11.93
CA PRO A 1182 0.36 1.10 -12.60
C PRO A 1182 -1.10 0.63 -12.47
N GLN A 1183 -1.44 -0.49 -13.11
CA GLN A 1183 -2.73 -1.21 -13.05
C GLN A 1183 -3.99 -0.48 -13.56
N THR A 1184 -4.19 0.77 -13.14
CA THR A 1184 -5.44 1.51 -13.20
C THR A 1184 -5.79 2.00 -14.61
N MET A 1185 -7.09 2.17 -14.87
CA MET A 1185 -7.58 2.84 -16.08
C MET A 1185 -7.08 4.29 -16.18
N THR A 1186 -6.96 4.99 -15.04
CA THR A 1186 -6.34 6.31 -14.90
C THR A 1186 -4.88 6.27 -15.38
N GLY A 1187 -4.08 5.33 -14.88
CA GLY A 1187 -2.70 5.12 -15.28
C GLY A 1187 -2.52 4.80 -16.77
N ALA A 1188 -3.40 3.95 -17.31
CA ALA A 1188 -3.47 3.66 -18.73
C ALA A 1188 -3.78 4.93 -19.56
N TYR A 1189 -4.80 5.70 -19.19
CA TYR A 1189 -5.15 6.97 -19.84
C TYR A 1189 -3.96 7.95 -19.86
N ILE A 1190 -3.32 8.17 -18.70
CA ILE A 1190 -2.16 9.06 -18.52
C ILE A 1190 -0.97 8.65 -19.41
N SER A 1191 -0.66 7.35 -19.50
CA SER A 1191 0.42 6.88 -20.39
C SER A 1191 0.13 7.17 -21.87
N GLY A 1192 -1.15 7.22 -22.27
CA GLY A 1192 -1.55 7.63 -23.62
C GLY A 1192 -1.27 9.11 -23.89
N LEU A 1193 -1.66 9.99 -22.96
CA LEU A 1193 -1.34 11.43 -23.02
C LEU A 1193 0.17 11.68 -23.04
N ARG A 1194 0.93 10.94 -22.21
CA ARG A 1194 2.40 11.01 -22.14
C ARG A 1194 3.05 10.67 -23.47
N GLU A 1195 2.64 9.58 -24.13
CA GLU A 1195 3.19 9.25 -25.45
C GLU A 1195 2.69 10.21 -26.54
N ALA A 1196 1.46 10.72 -26.48
CA ALA A 1196 0.99 11.75 -27.42
C ALA A 1196 1.89 13.01 -27.38
N GLY A 1197 2.24 13.49 -26.18
CA GLY A 1197 3.19 14.58 -26.00
C GLY A 1197 4.57 14.27 -26.57
N ARG A 1198 5.15 13.10 -26.22
CA ARG A 1198 6.47 12.66 -26.72
C ARG A 1198 6.53 12.48 -28.24
N ILE A 1199 5.46 11.96 -28.83
CA ILE A 1199 5.30 11.78 -30.28
C ILE A 1199 5.26 13.17 -30.94
N PHE A 1200 4.38 14.06 -30.49
CA PHE A 1200 4.26 15.41 -31.04
C PHE A 1200 5.55 16.23 -30.91
N GLU A 1201 6.19 16.19 -29.73
CA GLU A 1201 7.47 16.84 -29.43
C GLU A 1201 8.60 16.32 -30.35
N SER A 1202 8.67 15.01 -30.60
CA SER A 1202 9.69 14.42 -31.48
C SER A 1202 9.55 14.79 -32.96
N ILE A 1203 8.33 15.03 -33.44
CA ILE A 1203 8.08 15.41 -34.84
C ILE A 1203 8.31 16.90 -35.07
N HIS A 1204 7.95 17.74 -34.09
CA HIS A 1204 7.93 19.20 -34.23
C HIS A 1204 9.12 19.89 -33.52
N ASN A 1205 10.18 19.15 -33.23
CA ASN A 1205 11.31 19.61 -32.43
C ASN A 1205 12.06 20.82 -33.05
N GLU A 1206 12.04 20.94 -34.38
CA GLU A 1206 12.64 22.06 -35.13
C GLU A 1206 11.90 23.41 -34.93
N ILE A 1207 10.64 23.41 -34.50
CA ILE A 1207 9.75 24.59 -34.52
C ILE A 1207 9.95 25.52 -33.30
N TRP A 1208 10.86 25.16 -32.37
CA TRP A 1208 10.95 25.81 -31.07
C TRP A 1208 12.39 25.99 -30.54
N ILE A 1209 13.34 26.13 -31.46
CA ILE A 1209 14.77 26.38 -31.18
C ILE A 1209 15.17 27.81 -31.62
N ASP A 1210 14.28 28.52 -32.33
CA ASP A 1210 14.29 29.98 -32.58
C ASP A 1210 13.75 30.77 -31.36
#